data_AF-A0A1L9UVL2-F1
#
_entry.id   AF-A0A1L9UVL2-F1
#
_cell.length_a   1.000
_cell.length_b   1.000
_cell.length_c   1.000
_cell.angle_alpha   90.00
_cell.angle_beta   90.00
_cell.angle_gamma   90.00
#
_symmetry.space_group_name_H-M   'P 1'
#
loop_
_entity.id
_entity.type
_entity.pdbx_description
1 polymer ?
#
loop_
_entity_poly.entity_id
_entity_poly.type
_entity_poly.pdbx_seq_one_letter_code
_entity_poly.pdbx_strand_id
1 'polypeptide(L)'
;MSARHPFDPLTPREITKAATIVRHEFASQKPNFRVITLREPPKADMVPFLEQVHKGESAPIRPARVARVQIVLPGGSSANQFIELLVDLDSSAILRKEHLVGKHPYIDSDYMKAAEKACLSDPKVQEQIAHLQLPDGATVVVESWAYATDGTKDMSQRTTMCWFYMRLVDDADANYYAYPLDLCAEVSEELKVIKMYQLPSGPDDRIHHKPKPFDHRKIHGPEIEYSPSLRASRTSTKPYQVVQPEGPSFKTQGNHLEWEKWSMHIGFNYREGLTLHDIRYDGRSLFYRLSLAEMFVPYGDPRAPYPRKGAFDLGNDGAGINANNLRLGCDCLGHIKYFDGWHTTTTGDPLKLPNVICCHEEDDGVLWKHTNYRTKNAVVTRSRILVLQTIITVSNYEYIFAFQFGQDASIHYEVRATGILSTAPIDIGDKVPWGTVVAPGVLAPYHQHLFSLRMDPAIDGHNNSLQIEESHAMPIDVHGFDHMDKPQPQIDSHNNPFGVGYVTRSSIIEKESGLDLDFTTNRTFKIVNENVINPITGTPVGFKLLPAYSQMLLAHPDSYHARRSEFGQHAVWVTRYTEEEHFPSGRHTMQSSGGDGIATAIARRAGTENSSVRNQDIVIWHTFGSTHNPRIEDWPVMPSDKMVVGLKPVNFFTGNPGIDVAISTQERNRSVLVDGGDDVDSRSGCCNL
;
A
#
# COMPACT_ATOMS: atom_id res chain seq x y z
N MET A 1 7.61 -26.01 23.76
CA MET A 1 7.44 -24.86 22.84
C MET A 1 6.17 -25.11 22.06
N SER A 2 5.25 -24.14 21.97
CA SER A 2 4.08 -24.28 21.09
C SER A 2 4.54 -24.46 19.63
N ALA A 3 3.83 -25.26 18.85
CA ALA A 3 4.17 -25.51 17.46
C ALA A 3 3.87 -24.25 16.61
N ARG A 4 4.83 -23.80 15.79
CA ARG A 4 4.75 -22.56 14.99
C ARG A 4 3.56 -22.54 14.04
N HIS A 5 2.87 -21.42 13.88
CA HIS A 5 1.72 -21.32 12.99
C HIS A 5 2.17 -21.40 11.51
N PRO A 6 1.43 -22.06 10.59
CA PRO A 6 1.84 -22.16 9.18
C PRO A 6 1.98 -20.80 8.46
N PHE A 7 1.27 -19.76 8.90
CA PHE A 7 1.43 -18.37 8.41
C PHE A 7 2.55 -17.58 9.07
N ASP A 8 3.25 -18.11 10.09
CA ASP A 8 4.39 -17.40 10.68
C ASP A 8 5.44 -17.15 9.58
N PRO A 9 6.00 -15.93 9.45
CA PRO A 9 7.14 -15.68 8.57
C PRO A 9 8.29 -16.66 8.84
N LEU A 10 9.17 -16.85 7.85
CA LEU A 10 10.34 -17.74 8.05
C LEU A 10 11.23 -17.21 9.17
N THR A 11 11.58 -18.10 10.09
CA THR A 11 12.53 -17.83 11.16
C THR A 11 13.96 -17.76 10.64
N PRO A 12 14.91 -17.18 11.39
CA PRO A 12 16.32 -17.13 10.99
C PRO A 12 16.92 -18.50 10.67
N ARG A 13 16.51 -19.54 11.42
CA ARG A 13 16.94 -20.92 11.20
C ARG A 13 16.38 -21.50 9.90
N GLU A 14 15.14 -21.19 9.56
CA GLU A 14 14.49 -21.62 8.32
C GLU A 14 15.12 -20.93 7.10
N ILE A 15 15.40 -19.63 7.20
CA ILE A 15 16.12 -18.86 6.17
C ILE A 15 17.50 -19.49 5.94
N THR A 16 18.26 -19.72 7.01
CA THR A 16 19.59 -20.36 6.95
C THR A 16 19.52 -21.76 6.33
N LYS A 17 18.48 -22.54 6.66
CA LYS A 17 18.26 -23.89 6.11
C LYS A 17 17.98 -23.83 4.61
N ALA A 18 17.08 -22.96 4.17
CA ALA A 18 16.77 -22.75 2.76
C ALA A 18 18.02 -22.34 1.96
N ALA A 19 18.77 -21.36 2.47
CA ALA A 19 20.01 -20.91 1.86
C ALA A 19 21.05 -22.03 1.74
N THR A 20 21.17 -22.87 2.77
CA THR A 20 22.11 -24.01 2.77
C THR A 20 21.75 -25.05 1.71
N ILE A 21 20.47 -25.38 1.56
CA ILE A 21 19.98 -26.30 0.53
C ILE A 21 20.30 -25.74 -0.87
N VAL A 22 20.01 -24.45 -1.10
CA VAL A 22 20.28 -23.79 -2.39
C VAL A 22 21.77 -23.66 -2.67
N ARG A 23 22.61 -23.35 -1.68
CA ARG A 23 24.08 -23.33 -1.86
C ARG A 23 24.63 -24.70 -2.24
N HIS A 24 24.08 -25.78 -1.70
CA HIS A 24 24.48 -27.13 -2.08
C HIS A 24 24.13 -27.44 -3.54
N GLU A 25 22.94 -27.05 -4.00
CA GLU A 25 22.52 -27.18 -5.41
C GLU A 25 23.46 -26.42 -6.37
N PHE A 26 23.95 -25.25 -5.96
CA PHE A 26 24.83 -24.41 -6.76
C PHE A 26 26.27 -24.35 -6.24
N ALA A 27 26.80 -25.46 -5.71
CA ALA A 27 28.10 -25.50 -5.01
C ALA A 27 29.31 -25.03 -5.84
N SER A 28 29.22 -25.09 -7.18
CA SER A 28 30.25 -24.60 -8.10
C SER A 28 30.19 -23.10 -8.39
N GLN A 29 29.16 -22.41 -7.87
CA GLN A 29 28.88 -21.00 -8.11
C GLN A 29 28.67 -20.25 -6.79
N LYS A 30 28.64 -18.92 -6.86
CA LYS A 30 28.32 -18.06 -5.71
C LYS A 30 26.96 -17.40 -5.95
N PRO A 31 25.85 -18.03 -5.51
CA PRO A 31 24.54 -17.44 -5.69
C PRO A 31 24.41 -16.14 -4.88
N ASN A 32 23.93 -15.08 -5.54
CA ASN A 32 23.49 -13.85 -4.90
C ASN A 32 22.02 -14.00 -4.53
N PHE A 33 21.74 -14.19 -3.25
CA PHE A 33 20.37 -14.31 -2.75
C PHE A 33 19.65 -12.97 -2.81
N ARG A 34 18.48 -12.97 -3.43
CA ARG A 34 17.60 -11.79 -3.50
C ARG A 34 16.47 -11.92 -2.49
N VAL A 35 15.81 -13.08 -2.43
CA VAL A 35 14.71 -13.33 -1.49
C VAL A 35 14.83 -14.74 -0.93
N ILE A 36 14.57 -14.88 0.36
CA ILE A 36 14.17 -16.14 1.00
C ILE A 36 12.93 -15.80 1.83
N THR A 37 11.75 -16.15 1.33
CA THR A 37 10.47 -15.81 1.96
C THR A 37 9.61 -17.04 2.12
N LEU A 38 8.63 -16.98 3.02
CA LEU A 38 7.60 -18.01 3.11
C LEU A 38 6.84 -18.06 1.77
N ARG A 39 6.69 -19.25 1.20
CA ARG A 39 5.57 -19.52 0.29
C ARG A 39 4.40 -19.84 1.19
N GLU A 40 3.41 -18.95 1.24
CA GLU A 40 2.21 -19.17 2.04
C GLU A 40 1.61 -20.55 1.68
N PRO A 41 1.10 -21.32 2.67
CA PRO A 41 0.62 -22.66 2.39
C PRO A 41 -0.59 -22.62 1.45
N PRO A 42 -0.75 -23.65 0.59
CA PRO A 42 -1.90 -23.71 -0.28
C PRO A 42 -3.21 -23.58 0.46
N LYS A 43 -4.15 -22.77 -0.02
CA LYS A 43 -5.43 -22.55 0.68
C LYS A 43 -6.20 -23.86 0.83
N ALA A 44 -6.04 -24.78 -0.14
CA ALA A 44 -6.59 -26.14 -0.09
C ALA A 44 -6.08 -26.97 1.12
N ASP A 45 -4.86 -26.71 1.59
CA ASP A 45 -4.28 -27.37 2.77
C ASP A 45 -4.52 -26.54 4.04
N MET A 46 -4.50 -25.21 3.92
CA MET A 46 -4.55 -24.29 5.04
C MET A 46 -5.95 -24.14 5.64
N VAL A 47 -7.00 -24.12 4.80
CA VAL A 47 -8.39 -24.02 5.29
C VAL A 47 -8.76 -25.22 6.18
N PRO A 48 -8.53 -26.49 5.77
CA PRO A 48 -8.76 -27.64 6.66
C PRO A 48 -7.95 -27.56 7.97
N PHE A 49 -6.69 -27.11 7.90
CA PHE A 49 -5.87 -26.91 9.11
C PHE A 49 -6.51 -25.89 10.06
N LEU A 50 -6.91 -24.73 9.55
CA LEU A 50 -7.56 -23.67 10.35
C LEU A 50 -8.87 -24.17 10.97
N GLU A 51 -9.71 -24.88 10.20
CA GLU A 51 -10.96 -25.44 10.72
C GLU A 51 -10.72 -26.42 11.88
N GLN A 52 -9.70 -27.27 11.80
CA GLN A 52 -9.33 -28.19 12.88
C GLN A 52 -8.82 -27.43 14.11
N VAL A 53 -8.00 -26.39 13.92
CA VAL A 53 -7.52 -25.51 15.01
C VAL A 53 -8.70 -24.82 15.70
N HIS A 54 -9.63 -24.25 14.94
CA HIS A 54 -10.80 -23.54 15.47
C HIS A 54 -11.79 -24.46 16.20
N LYS A 55 -11.83 -25.75 15.85
CA LYS A 55 -12.58 -26.78 16.58
C LYS A 55 -11.88 -27.23 17.88
N GLY A 56 -10.66 -26.78 18.14
CA GLY A 56 -9.86 -27.19 19.30
C GLY A 56 -9.30 -28.61 19.17
N GLU A 57 -9.10 -29.11 17.95
CA GLU A 57 -8.53 -30.44 17.74
C GLU A 57 -7.06 -30.50 18.17
N SER A 58 -6.67 -31.58 18.85
CA SER A 58 -5.36 -31.67 19.53
C SER A 58 -4.14 -31.85 18.62
N ALA A 59 -4.33 -32.29 17.38
CA ALA A 59 -3.25 -32.56 16.43
C ALA A 59 -3.68 -32.33 14.96
N PRO A 60 -3.86 -31.06 14.53
CA PRO A 60 -4.24 -30.77 13.16
C PRO A 60 -3.14 -31.15 12.16
N ILE A 61 -3.53 -31.63 10.98
CA ILE A 61 -2.59 -31.93 9.89
C ILE A 61 -2.01 -30.61 9.40
N ARG A 62 -0.69 -30.45 9.51
CA ARG A 62 -0.03 -29.18 9.19
C ARG A 62 0.32 -29.13 7.69
N PRO A 63 0.09 -27.99 7.02
CA PRO A 63 0.60 -27.78 5.67
C PRO A 63 2.14 -27.83 5.64
N ALA A 64 2.69 -28.22 4.49
CA ALA A 64 4.14 -28.27 4.28
C ALA A 64 4.79 -26.89 4.44
N ARG A 65 5.95 -26.84 5.10
CA ARG A 65 6.67 -25.59 5.33
C ARG A 65 7.62 -25.28 4.17
N VAL A 66 7.17 -24.45 3.21
CA VAL A 66 7.91 -24.16 1.98
C VAL A 66 8.50 -22.75 1.96
N ALA A 67 9.78 -22.63 1.60
CA ALA A 67 10.43 -21.36 1.30
C ALA A 67 10.46 -21.10 -0.21
N ARG A 68 10.08 -19.90 -0.63
CA ARG A 68 10.38 -19.36 -1.96
C ARG A 68 11.73 -18.65 -1.92
N VAL A 69 12.65 -19.09 -2.77
CA VAL A 69 14.01 -18.57 -2.85
C VAL A 69 14.27 -18.00 -4.22
N GLN A 70 14.75 -16.76 -4.29
CA GLN A 70 15.16 -16.12 -5.55
C GLN A 70 16.65 -15.78 -5.48
N ILE A 71 17.39 -16.18 -6.51
CA ILE A 71 18.84 -15.96 -6.60
C ILE A 71 19.22 -15.40 -7.97
N VAL A 72 20.32 -14.65 -8.01
CA VAL A 72 21.04 -14.30 -9.23
C VAL A 72 22.35 -15.09 -9.26
N LEU A 73 22.57 -15.85 -10.32
CA LEU A 73 23.85 -16.51 -10.59
C LEU A 73 24.69 -15.65 -11.54
N PRO A 74 25.93 -15.32 -11.19
CA PRO A 74 26.84 -14.59 -12.08
C PRO A 74 27.12 -15.39 -13.35
N GLY A 75 26.88 -14.80 -14.52
CA GLY A 75 27.11 -15.47 -15.81
C GLY A 75 28.57 -15.45 -16.31
N GLY A 76 29.46 -14.74 -15.60
CA GLY A 76 30.85 -14.55 -16.02
C GLY A 76 30.92 -13.70 -17.29
N SER A 77 31.25 -14.32 -18.43
CA SER A 77 31.21 -13.67 -19.76
C SER A 77 29.83 -13.69 -20.41
N SER A 78 28.84 -14.32 -19.79
CA SER A 78 27.43 -14.37 -20.22
C SER A 78 26.54 -13.56 -19.27
N ALA A 79 25.30 -13.27 -19.66
CA ALA A 79 24.33 -12.59 -18.81
C ALA A 79 24.05 -13.37 -17.51
N ASN A 80 23.77 -12.64 -16.43
CA ASN A 80 23.37 -13.22 -15.15
C ASN A 80 22.07 -14.02 -15.30
N GLN A 81 21.92 -15.08 -14.50
CA GLN A 81 20.72 -15.91 -14.51
C GLN A 81 19.88 -15.64 -13.27
N PHE A 82 18.62 -15.25 -13.45
CA PHE A 82 17.67 -15.09 -12.36
C PHE A 82 16.86 -16.36 -12.16
N ILE A 83 16.99 -17.01 -10.99
CA ILE A 83 16.40 -18.32 -10.73
C ILE A 83 15.49 -18.25 -9.49
N GLU A 84 14.30 -18.84 -9.58
CA GLU A 84 13.40 -19.07 -8.46
C GLU A 84 13.36 -20.56 -8.10
N LEU A 85 13.39 -20.84 -6.80
CA LEU A 85 13.26 -22.19 -6.24
C LEU A 85 12.15 -22.22 -5.19
N LEU A 86 11.46 -23.36 -5.12
CA LEU A 86 10.62 -23.71 -3.98
C LEU A 86 11.34 -24.81 -3.18
N VAL A 87 11.60 -24.55 -1.91
CA VAL A 87 12.34 -25.44 -1.02
C VAL A 87 11.42 -25.89 0.11
N ASP A 88 11.15 -27.19 0.18
CA ASP A 88 10.47 -27.78 1.32
C ASP A 88 11.46 -27.91 2.49
N LEU A 89 11.16 -27.18 3.56
CA LEU A 89 12.01 -27.13 4.75
C LEU A 89 11.82 -28.35 5.65
N ASP A 90 10.73 -29.10 5.53
CA ASP A 90 10.51 -30.30 6.33
C ASP A 90 11.34 -31.46 5.75
N SER A 91 11.20 -31.72 4.45
CA SER A 91 11.98 -32.75 3.74
C SER A 91 13.38 -32.33 3.33
N SER A 92 13.71 -31.03 3.39
CA SER A 92 14.98 -30.45 2.92
C SER A 92 15.23 -30.67 1.42
N ALA A 93 14.17 -30.61 0.62
CA ALA A 93 14.19 -30.88 -0.82
C ALA A 93 13.81 -29.66 -1.66
N ILE A 94 14.37 -29.57 -2.87
CA ILE A 94 13.94 -28.59 -3.88
C ILE A 94 12.74 -29.17 -4.62
N LEU A 95 11.57 -28.55 -4.45
CA LEU A 95 10.32 -28.95 -5.11
C LEU A 95 10.22 -28.43 -6.54
N ARG A 96 10.73 -27.22 -6.78
CA ARG A 96 10.71 -26.55 -8.08
C ARG A 96 11.97 -25.71 -8.24
N LYS A 97 12.48 -25.65 -9.47
CA LYS A 97 13.57 -24.76 -9.91
C LYS A 97 13.21 -24.20 -11.28
N GLU A 98 13.15 -22.88 -11.40
CA GLU A 98 12.72 -22.17 -12.60
C GLU A 98 13.71 -21.07 -12.96
N HIS A 99 14.15 -21.04 -14.22
CA HIS A 99 14.93 -19.93 -14.76
C HIS A 99 13.97 -18.84 -15.29
N LEU A 100 14.00 -17.67 -14.67
CA LEU A 100 13.14 -16.54 -14.96
C LEU A 100 13.75 -15.65 -16.06
N VAL A 101 13.81 -16.19 -17.27
CA VAL A 101 14.43 -15.53 -18.43
C VAL A 101 13.80 -14.14 -18.67
N GLY A 102 14.64 -13.11 -18.74
CA GLY A 102 14.20 -11.73 -19.02
C GLY A 102 13.41 -11.07 -17.89
N LYS A 103 13.36 -11.67 -16.69
CA LYS A 103 12.81 -11.06 -15.49
C LYS A 103 13.95 -10.66 -14.56
N HIS A 104 13.74 -9.61 -13.78
CA HIS A 104 14.76 -9.03 -12.90
C HIS A 104 14.27 -9.01 -11.44
N PRO A 105 15.16 -9.18 -10.45
CA PRO A 105 14.81 -8.98 -9.06
C PRO A 105 14.63 -7.49 -8.75
N TYR A 106 14.03 -7.22 -7.58
CA TYR A 106 13.91 -5.88 -7.02
C TYR A 106 15.27 -5.14 -6.93
N ILE A 107 15.21 -3.81 -6.84
CA ILE A 107 16.33 -2.94 -6.52
C ILE A 107 16.35 -2.62 -5.02
N ASP A 108 17.54 -2.62 -4.41
CA ASP A 108 17.74 -2.28 -2.99
C ASP A 108 18.80 -1.18 -2.85
N SER A 109 18.86 -0.62 -1.64
CA SER A 109 19.78 0.47 -1.31
C SER A 109 21.26 0.09 -1.47
N ASP A 110 21.63 -1.18 -1.30
CA ASP A 110 23.02 -1.63 -1.51
C ASP A 110 23.39 -1.60 -3.00
N TYR A 111 22.50 -2.08 -3.88
CA TYR A 111 22.68 -1.97 -5.31
C TYR A 111 22.62 -0.50 -5.78
N MET A 112 21.71 0.31 -5.24
CA MET A 112 21.63 1.75 -5.58
C MET A 112 22.93 2.48 -5.25
N LYS A 113 23.53 2.23 -4.07
CA LYS A 113 24.85 2.77 -3.70
C LYS A 113 25.97 2.27 -4.60
N ALA A 114 25.90 1.01 -5.03
CA ALA A 114 26.87 0.46 -5.97
C ALA A 114 26.78 1.13 -7.36
N ALA A 115 25.56 1.41 -7.84
CA ALA A 115 25.31 2.13 -9.08
C ALA A 115 25.74 3.61 -8.99
N GLU A 116 25.44 4.29 -7.88
CA GLU A 116 25.96 5.64 -7.58
C GLU A 116 27.49 5.67 -7.64
N LYS A 117 28.15 4.75 -6.91
CA LYS A 117 29.61 4.67 -6.88
C LYS A 117 30.19 4.42 -8.28
N ALA A 118 29.55 3.55 -9.07
CA ALA A 118 29.98 3.26 -10.43
C ALA A 118 29.85 4.49 -11.34
N CYS A 119 28.73 5.22 -11.26
CA CYS A 119 28.53 6.49 -11.95
C CYS A 119 29.61 7.50 -11.58
N LEU A 120 29.82 7.75 -10.29
CA LEU A 120 30.80 8.73 -9.82
C LEU A 120 32.26 8.32 -10.11
N SER A 121 32.52 7.04 -10.35
CA SER A 121 33.86 6.56 -10.74
C SER A 121 34.13 6.63 -12.25
N ASP A 122 33.11 6.88 -13.07
CA ASP A 122 33.26 6.93 -14.53
C ASP A 122 33.90 8.26 -14.97
N PRO A 123 35.04 8.23 -15.72
CA PRO A 123 35.72 9.46 -16.14
C PRO A 123 34.87 10.39 -17.00
N LYS A 124 33.93 9.86 -17.80
CA LYS A 124 33.05 10.68 -18.64
C LYS A 124 31.97 11.36 -17.79
N VAL A 125 31.48 10.69 -16.74
CA VAL A 125 30.57 11.32 -15.77
C VAL A 125 31.29 12.47 -15.07
N GLN A 126 32.54 12.26 -14.63
CA GLN A 126 33.35 13.30 -13.99
C GLN A 126 33.62 14.50 -14.92
N GLU A 127 33.85 14.25 -16.22
CA GLU A 127 33.95 15.31 -17.23
C GLU A 127 32.65 16.12 -17.35
N GLN A 128 31.49 15.46 -17.39
CA GLN A 128 30.19 16.15 -17.43
C GLN A 128 29.95 16.98 -16.16
N ILE A 129 30.27 16.44 -14.98
CA ILE A 129 30.17 17.18 -13.71
C ILE A 129 31.07 18.42 -13.73
N ALA A 130 32.30 18.31 -14.23
CA ALA A 130 33.23 19.45 -14.32
C ALA A 130 32.69 20.57 -15.23
N HIS A 131 31.97 20.23 -16.31
CA HIS A 131 31.33 21.21 -17.18
C HIS A 131 30.20 22.00 -16.50
N LEU A 132 29.58 21.45 -15.45
CA LEU A 132 28.56 22.16 -14.67
C LEU A 132 29.16 23.30 -13.84
N GLN A 133 30.48 23.35 -13.61
CA GLN A 133 31.13 24.41 -12.83
C GLN A 133 30.39 24.69 -11.50
N LEU A 134 30.10 23.63 -10.75
CA LEU A 134 29.28 23.72 -9.55
C LEU A 134 29.91 24.69 -8.52
N PRO A 135 29.09 25.37 -7.70
CA PRO A 135 29.59 26.28 -6.67
C PRO A 135 30.59 25.61 -5.71
N ASP A 136 31.50 26.41 -5.16
CA ASP A 136 32.45 25.93 -4.15
C ASP A 136 31.71 25.29 -2.96
N GLY A 137 32.15 24.10 -2.54
CA GLY A 137 31.51 23.32 -1.48
C GLY A 137 30.40 22.38 -1.95
N ALA A 138 30.00 22.42 -3.22
CA ALA A 138 29.01 21.49 -3.77
C ALA A 138 29.51 20.04 -3.77
N THR A 139 28.66 19.11 -3.33
CA THR A 139 28.86 17.67 -3.47
C THR A 139 27.76 17.09 -4.36
N VAL A 140 28.13 16.32 -5.37
CA VAL A 140 27.17 15.63 -6.25
C VAL A 140 26.59 14.40 -5.53
N VAL A 141 25.28 14.25 -5.63
CA VAL A 141 24.52 13.08 -5.13
C VAL A 141 23.89 12.39 -6.33
N VAL A 142 23.98 11.06 -6.40
CA VAL A 142 23.37 10.28 -7.50
C VAL A 142 22.31 9.34 -6.95
N GLU A 143 21.07 9.57 -7.36
CA GLU A 143 19.95 8.72 -6.96
C GLU A 143 19.63 7.70 -8.07
N SER A 144 19.73 6.41 -7.73
CA SER A 144 19.56 5.32 -8.67
C SER A 144 18.13 4.76 -8.65
N TRP A 145 17.46 4.71 -9.79
CA TRP A 145 16.08 4.24 -9.94
C TRP A 145 15.99 3.05 -10.90
N ALA A 146 14.97 2.21 -10.70
CA ALA A 146 14.59 1.20 -11.67
C ALA A 146 14.20 1.85 -13.02
N TYR A 147 14.56 1.22 -14.14
CA TYR A 147 14.13 1.65 -15.47
C TYR A 147 12.69 1.17 -15.74
N ALA A 148 11.72 2.09 -15.76
CA ALA A 148 10.41 1.76 -16.33
C ALA A 148 10.50 1.69 -17.85
N THR A 149 10.00 0.60 -18.45
CA THR A 149 10.08 0.43 -19.90
C THR A 149 9.28 1.49 -20.64
N ASP A 150 9.89 2.01 -21.70
CA ASP A 150 9.30 2.89 -22.70
C ASP A 150 9.23 2.20 -24.08
N GLY A 151 9.53 0.89 -24.14
CA GLY A 151 9.56 0.09 -25.36
C GLY A 151 10.75 0.34 -26.28
N THR A 152 11.71 1.19 -25.89
CA THR A 152 12.84 1.58 -26.75
C THR A 152 14.06 0.68 -26.60
N LYS A 153 14.05 -0.23 -25.62
CA LYS A 153 15.19 -1.07 -25.23
C LYS A 153 14.77 -2.52 -25.05
N ASP A 154 15.75 -3.40 -25.19
CA ASP A 154 15.61 -4.79 -24.77
C ASP A 154 15.54 -4.88 -23.24
N MET A 155 14.37 -5.24 -22.72
CA MET A 155 14.13 -5.40 -21.29
C MET A 155 14.72 -6.69 -20.72
N SER A 156 15.32 -7.57 -21.55
CA SER A 156 16.05 -8.76 -21.09
C SER A 156 17.31 -8.39 -20.29
N GLN A 157 17.86 -7.19 -20.49
CA GLN A 157 19.05 -6.69 -19.79
C GLN A 157 18.64 -5.66 -18.73
N ARG A 158 19.11 -5.81 -17.48
CA ARG A 158 18.81 -4.86 -16.42
C ARG A 158 19.51 -3.53 -16.68
N THR A 159 18.75 -2.44 -16.63
CA THR A 159 19.19 -1.06 -16.73
C THR A 159 18.73 -0.29 -15.49
N THR A 160 19.59 0.56 -14.97
CA THR A 160 19.31 1.46 -13.84
C THR A 160 19.48 2.90 -14.29
N MET A 161 18.52 3.75 -13.95
CA MET A 161 18.58 5.19 -14.19
C MET A 161 19.31 5.85 -13.03
N CYS A 162 20.23 6.77 -13.30
CA CYS A 162 20.96 7.52 -12.28
C CYS A 162 20.69 9.01 -12.46
N TRP A 163 19.93 9.58 -11.53
CA TRP A 163 19.52 10.99 -11.52
C TRP A 163 20.49 11.79 -10.64
N PHE A 164 20.94 12.94 -11.15
CA PHE A 164 21.97 13.72 -10.48
C PHE A 164 21.36 14.89 -9.73
N TYR A 165 21.81 15.07 -8.51
CA TYR A 165 21.51 16.18 -7.63
C TYR A 165 22.80 16.76 -7.08
N MET A 166 22.71 17.89 -6.37
CA MET A 166 23.83 18.33 -5.54
C MET A 166 23.37 18.75 -4.15
N ARG A 167 24.33 18.78 -3.24
CA ARG A 167 24.21 19.34 -1.91
C ARG A 167 25.20 20.49 -1.77
N LEU A 168 24.74 21.65 -1.29
CA LEU A 168 25.57 22.84 -1.06
C LEU A 168 25.93 23.08 0.41
N VAL A 169 25.19 22.46 1.34
CA VAL A 169 25.45 22.56 2.78
C VAL A 169 26.22 21.33 3.23
N ASP A 170 27.27 21.51 4.03
CA ASP A 170 28.04 20.42 4.63
C ASP A 170 27.31 19.79 5.83
N ASP A 171 26.13 19.24 5.57
CA ASP A 171 25.31 18.45 6.49
C ASP A 171 24.83 17.20 5.74
N ALA A 172 24.93 16.02 6.35
CA ALA A 172 24.55 14.77 5.70
C ALA A 172 23.06 14.75 5.30
N ASP A 173 22.22 15.47 6.04
CA ASP A 173 20.76 15.50 5.93
C ASP A 173 20.23 16.73 5.16
N ALA A 174 21.11 17.52 4.53
CA ALA A 174 20.67 18.65 3.72
C ALA A 174 19.88 18.18 2.48
N ASN A 175 18.87 18.96 2.11
CA ASN A 175 17.91 18.61 1.07
C ASN A 175 18.50 18.72 -0.35
N TYR A 176 19.14 17.64 -0.83
CA TYR A 176 19.70 17.60 -2.18
C TYR A 176 18.62 17.63 -3.28
N TYR A 177 17.35 17.29 -2.98
CA TYR A 177 16.25 17.40 -3.95
C TYR A 177 15.98 18.86 -4.36
N ALA A 178 16.47 19.84 -3.59
CA ALA A 178 16.43 21.26 -3.94
C ALA A 178 17.36 21.63 -5.10
N TYR A 179 18.26 20.74 -5.51
CA TYR A 179 19.24 21.03 -6.56
C TYR A 179 19.31 19.89 -7.59
N PRO A 180 18.22 19.63 -8.35
CA PRO A 180 18.28 18.71 -9.48
C PRO A 180 19.26 19.25 -10.52
N LEU A 181 20.24 18.43 -10.89
CA LEU A 181 21.19 18.72 -11.96
C LEU A 181 20.59 18.28 -13.30
N ASP A 182 21.00 18.92 -14.38
CA ASP A 182 20.59 18.59 -15.73
C ASP A 182 21.35 17.39 -16.31
N LEU A 183 21.81 16.45 -15.48
CA LEU A 183 22.54 15.25 -15.91
C LEU A 183 21.79 13.98 -15.53
N CYS A 184 21.80 12.99 -16.43
CA CYS A 184 21.30 11.65 -16.17
C CYS A 184 22.18 10.60 -16.85
N ALA A 185 22.36 9.46 -16.18
CA ALA A 185 23.08 8.31 -16.70
C ALA A 185 22.23 7.04 -16.67
N GLU A 186 22.55 6.10 -17.54
CA GLU A 186 22.04 4.74 -17.53
C GLU A 186 23.20 3.79 -17.19
N VAL A 187 22.98 2.88 -16.24
CA VAL A 187 23.96 1.93 -15.73
C VAL A 187 23.48 0.50 -16.00
N SER A 188 24.36 -0.36 -16.51
CA SER A 188 24.06 -1.80 -16.72
C SER A 188 24.14 -2.60 -15.43
N GLU A 189 23.69 -3.85 -15.46
CA GLU A 189 23.78 -4.77 -14.32
C GLU A 189 25.23 -4.99 -13.82
N GLU A 190 26.22 -4.92 -14.72
CA GLU A 190 27.64 -5.00 -14.40
C GLU A 190 28.23 -3.70 -13.84
N LEU A 191 27.37 -2.75 -13.47
CA LEU A 191 27.75 -1.45 -12.91
C LEU A 191 28.65 -0.64 -13.85
N LYS A 192 28.28 -0.59 -15.13
CA LYS A 192 28.96 0.24 -16.15
C LYS A 192 28.02 1.31 -16.66
N VAL A 193 28.52 2.54 -16.77
CA VAL A 193 27.79 3.62 -17.44
C VAL A 193 27.70 3.29 -18.93
N ILE A 194 26.47 3.09 -19.43
CA ILE A 194 26.20 2.72 -20.81
C ILE A 194 25.66 3.88 -21.64
N LYS A 195 25.04 4.87 -21.00
CA LYS A 195 24.54 6.08 -21.66
C LYS A 195 24.54 7.25 -20.70
N MET A 196 24.74 8.45 -21.22
CA MET A 196 24.57 9.71 -20.51
C MET A 196 23.91 10.73 -21.41
N TYR A 197 23.12 11.62 -20.83
CA TYR A 197 22.55 12.76 -21.53
C TYR A 197 22.18 13.85 -20.54
N GLN A 198 22.08 15.06 -21.07
CA GLN A 198 21.56 16.21 -20.36
C GLN A 198 20.02 16.18 -20.40
N LEU A 199 19.41 16.49 -19.27
CA LEU A 199 17.96 16.45 -19.06
C LEU A 199 17.29 17.70 -19.62
N PRO A 200 16.07 17.59 -20.18
CA PRO A 200 15.36 18.76 -20.65
C PRO A 200 14.91 19.64 -19.47
N SER A 201 15.28 20.93 -19.53
CA SER A 201 14.96 21.95 -18.51
C SER A 201 13.93 22.98 -18.96
N GLY A 202 13.63 23.06 -20.26
CA GLY A 202 12.59 23.92 -20.82
C GLY A 202 11.34 23.17 -21.34
N PRO A 203 10.25 23.87 -21.69
CA PRO A 203 8.99 23.26 -22.13
C PRO A 203 9.13 22.44 -23.42
N ASP A 204 9.87 22.97 -24.40
CA ASP A 204 10.08 22.32 -25.70
C ASP A 204 11.41 21.54 -25.79
N ASP A 205 12.15 21.49 -24.69
CA ASP A 205 13.48 20.91 -24.63
C ASP A 205 13.44 19.38 -24.75
N ARG A 206 14.57 18.79 -25.17
CA ARG A 206 14.75 17.34 -25.37
C ARG A 206 16.09 16.92 -24.80
N ILE A 207 16.27 15.62 -24.55
CA ILE A 207 17.58 15.08 -24.19
C ILE A 207 18.66 15.56 -25.18
N HIS A 208 19.78 16.05 -24.65
CA HIS A 208 20.89 16.53 -25.47
C HIS A 208 22.25 16.17 -24.86
N HIS A 209 23.34 16.51 -25.54
CA HIS A 209 24.72 16.22 -25.08
C HIS A 209 25.57 17.49 -24.91
N LYS A 210 24.92 18.65 -24.87
CA LYS A 210 25.57 19.95 -24.66
C LYS A 210 25.51 20.33 -23.17
N PRO A 211 26.57 20.14 -22.38
CA PRO A 211 26.57 20.57 -20.99
C PRO A 211 26.57 22.11 -20.92
N LYS A 212 26.01 22.67 -19.85
CA LYS A 212 26.02 24.10 -19.54
C LYS A 212 26.45 24.32 -18.09
N PRO A 213 27.11 25.44 -17.75
CA PRO A 213 27.38 25.78 -16.36
C PRO A 213 26.10 25.87 -15.54
N PHE A 214 26.19 25.52 -14.26
CA PHE A 214 25.10 25.61 -13.30
C PHE A 214 24.67 27.07 -13.13
N ASP A 215 23.35 27.30 -13.13
CA ASP A 215 22.79 28.64 -12.96
C ASP A 215 22.75 29.01 -11.48
N HIS A 216 23.64 29.89 -11.03
CA HIS A 216 23.75 30.30 -9.63
C HIS A 216 22.48 30.98 -9.08
N ARG A 217 21.53 31.39 -9.93
CA ARG A 217 20.21 31.88 -9.48
C ARG A 217 19.33 30.77 -8.88
N LYS A 218 19.73 29.50 -9.04
CA LYS A 218 19.11 28.31 -8.43
C LYS A 218 19.67 28.01 -7.03
N ILE A 219 20.54 28.85 -6.48
CA ILE A 219 21.02 28.70 -5.10
C ILE A 219 19.94 29.21 -4.14
N HIS A 220 19.60 28.41 -3.12
CA HIS A 220 18.50 28.67 -2.20
C HIS A 220 18.98 29.06 -0.80
N GLY A 221 18.11 29.70 -0.02
CA GLY A 221 18.34 29.94 1.41
C GLY A 221 17.92 28.74 2.27
N PRO A 222 17.96 28.86 3.61
CA PRO A 222 17.65 27.76 4.53
C PRO A 222 16.17 27.32 4.51
N GLU A 223 15.28 28.04 3.83
CA GLU A 223 13.86 27.68 3.69
C GLU A 223 13.61 26.36 2.96
N ILE A 224 14.56 25.88 2.16
CA ILE A 224 14.46 24.59 1.46
C ILE A 224 14.88 23.40 2.32
N GLU A 225 15.36 23.65 3.54
CA GLU A 225 15.81 22.59 4.44
C GLU A 225 14.65 22.06 5.29
N TYR A 226 14.60 20.75 5.46
CA TYR A 226 13.63 20.06 6.33
C TYR A 226 14.24 19.71 7.68
N SER A 227 15.56 19.47 7.76
CA SER A 227 16.23 19.03 8.98
C SER A 227 16.20 20.12 10.06
N PRO A 228 15.83 19.78 11.31
CA PRO A 228 15.91 20.70 12.44
C PRO A 228 17.33 21.22 12.75
N SER A 229 18.39 20.56 12.27
CA SER A 229 19.76 21.10 12.39
C SER A 229 19.99 22.35 11.55
N LEU A 230 19.18 22.52 10.49
CA LEU A 230 19.35 23.57 9.48
C LEU A 230 18.26 24.66 9.55
N ARG A 231 17.27 24.53 10.44
CA ARG A 231 16.18 25.50 10.61
C ARG A 231 15.63 25.56 12.03
N ALA A 232 15.03 26.70 12.38
CA ALA A 232 14.38 26.90 13.68
C ALA A 232 13.07 26.11 13.84
N SER A 233 12.79 25.65 15.06
CA SER A 233 11.56 24.94 15.45
C SER A 233 10.62 25.83 16.28
N ARG A 234 9.31 25.57 16.20
CA ARG A 234 8.31 26.22 17.06
C ARG A 234 8.38 25.66 18.49
N THR A 235 8.04 26.48 19.49
CA THR A 235 8.04 26.11 20.92
C THR A 235 6.67 26.26 21.59
N SER A 236 5.60 26.46 20.80
CA SER A 236 4.26 26.79 21.29
C SER A 236 3.41 25.59 21.72
N THR A 237 3.73 24.37 21.26
CA THR A 237 2.91 23.17 21.50
C THR A 237 3.24 22.56 22.86
N LYS A 238 2.23 22.36 23.71
CA LYS A 238 2.38 21.66 24.99
C LYS A 238 2.41 20.13 24.77
N PRO A 239 3.11 19.35 25.61
CA PRO A 239 3.12 17.89 25.48
C PRO A 239 1.71 17.28 25.51
N TYR A 240 1.47 16.30 24.63
CA TYR A 240 0.27 15.46 24.59
C TYR A 240 0.69 14.00 24.81
N GLN A 241 0.17 13.35 25.85
CA GLN A 241 0.56 12.00 26.25
C GLN A 241 -0.64 11.06 26.24
N VAL A 242 -0.50 9.92 25.58
CA VAL A 242 -1.48 8.83 25.57
C VAL A 242 -1.01 7.76 26.55
N VAL A 243 -1.75 7.53 27.63
CA VAL A 243 -1.35 6.64 28.73
C VAL A 243 -2.40 5.57 28.97
N GLN A 244 -1.96 4.30 29.04
CA GLN A 244 -2.78 3.15 29.42
C GLN A 244 -2.29 2.58 30.75
N PRO A 245 -2.81 3.05 31.90
CA PRO A 245 -2.26 2.73 33.23
C PRO A 245 -2.38 1.25 33.61
N GLU A 246 -3.30 0.53 32.98
CA GLU A 246 -3.55 -0.90 33.21
C GLU A 246 -3.01 -1.79 32.06
N GLY A 247 -2.22 -1.20 31.15
CA GLY A 247 -1.76 -1.86 29.93
C GLY A 247 -2.79 -1.83 28.79
N PRO A 248 -2.43 -2.41 27.62
CA PRO A 248 -3.32 -2.48 26.47
C PRO A 248 -4.36 -3.59 26.64
N SER A 249 -5.48 -3.45 25.93
CA SER A 249 -6.58 -4.44 25.95
C SER A 249 -6.35 -5.60 24.99
N PHE A 250 -5.40 -5.47 24.05
CA PHE A 250 -5.04 -6.54 23.13
C PHE A 250 -4.08 -7.54 23.77
N LYS A 251 -4.11 -8.78 23.28
CA LYS A 251 -3.19 -9.86 23.66
C LYS A 251 -2.48 -10.39 22.43
N THR A 252 -1.22 -10.76 22.60
CA THR A 252 -0.45 -11.41 21.53
C THR A 252 0.19 -12.69 22.01
N GLN A 253 0.15 -13.73 21.17
CA GLN A 253 0.93 -14.94 21.33
C GLN A 253 1.72 -15.20 20.04
N GLY A 254 2.99 -14.81 20.05
CA GLY A 254 3.76 -14.75 18.80
C GLY A 254 3.11 -13.74 17.86
N ASN A 255 2.65 -14.22 16.70
CA ASN A 255 1.98 -13.41 15.68
C ASN A 255 0.45 -13.51 15.72
N HIS A 256 -0.14 -14.31 16.61
CA HIS A 256 -1.58 -14.30 16.84
C HIS A 256 -1.96 -13.12 17.74
N LEU A 257 -2.99 -12.38 17.35
CA LEU A 257 -3.48 -11.15 17.99
C LEU A 257 -4.96 -11.29 18.30
N GLU A 258 -5.34 -10.97 19.55
CA GLU A 258 -6.72 -10.90 20.00
C GLU A 258 -7.02 -9.52 20.61
N TRP A 259 -8.16 -8.92 20.27
CA TRP A 259 -8.57 -7.63 20.81
C TRP A 259 -10.07 -7.41 20.59
N GLU A 260 -10.84 -7.09 21.63
CA GLU A 260 -12.27 -6.69 21.52
C GLU A 260 -13.07 -7.56 20.51
N LYS A 261 -13.05 -8.89 20.73
CA LYS A 261 -13.65 -9.94 19.87
C LYS A 261 -12.95 -10.22 18.53
N TRP A 262 -12.02 -9.40 18.09
CA TRP A 262 -11.16 -9.70 16.95
C TRP A 262 -10.14 -10.79 17.29
N SER A 263 -9.89 -11.66 16.32
CA SER A 263 -8.77 -12.60 16.29
C SER A 263 -8.17 -12.59 14.88
N MET A 264 -6.85 -12.53 14.77
CA MET A 264 -6.14 -12.56 13.49
C MET A 264 -4.69 -13.01 13.66
N HIS A 265 -4.06 -13.42 12.55
CA HIS A 265 -2.64 -13.75 12.48
C HIS A 265 -1.87 -12.70 11.68
N ILE A 266 -0.83 -12.13 12.27
CA ILE A 266 0.00 -11.08 11.68
C ILE A 266 1.15 -11.71 10.88
N GLY A 267 1.15 -11.45 9.58
CA GLY A 267 2.20 -11.85 8.64
C GLY A 267 3.10 -10.67 8.24
N PHE A 268 4.27 -11.01 7.70
CA PHE A 268 5.19 -10.05 7.11
C PHE A 268 5.97 -10.70 5.98
N ASN A 269 6.14 -10.01 4.84
CA ASN A 269 7.01 -10.47 3.76
C ASN A 269 7.75 -9.30 3.08
N TYR A 270 8.76 -9.62 2.28
CA TYR A 270 9.66 -8.64 1.65
C TYR A 270 8.94 -7.66 0.69
N ARG A 271 7.82 -8.06 0.08
CA ARG A 271 7.13 -7.31 -0.98
C ARG A 271 5.98 -6.47 -0.45
N GLU A 272 5.03 -7.08 0.25
CA GLU A 272 3.82 -6.41 0.75
C GLU A 272 4.05 -5.73 2.11
N GLY A 273 5.11 -6.12 2.83
CA GLY A 273 5.28 -5.73 4.23
C GLY A 273 4.23 -6.42 5.10
N LEU A 274 3.38 -5.65 5.76
CA LEU A 274 2.30 -6.15 6.63
C LEU A 274 1.23 -6.94 5.86
N THR A 275 0.94 -8.16 6.30
CA THR A 275 -0.18 -8.98 5.81
C THR A 275 -0.97 -9.51 6.98
N LEU A 276 -2.27 -9.69 6.82
CA LEU A 276 -3.17 -10.20 7.87
C LEU A 276 -3.88 -11.45 7.39
N HIS A 277 -4.00 -12.45 8.26
CA HIS A 277 -4.56 -13.76 7.91
C HIS A 277 -5.57 -14.24 8.96
N ASP A 278 -6.49 -15.11 8.55
CA ASP A 278 -7.52 -15.74 9.40
C ASP A 278 -8.21 -14.72 10.35
N ILE A 279 -8.77 -13.68 9.74
CA ILE A 279 -9.40 -12.57 10.45
C ILE A 279 -10.83 -12.97 10.81
N ARG A 280 -11.11 -12.94 12.11
CA ARG A 280 -12.38 -13.35 12.71
C ARG A 280 -12.89 -12.28 13.67
N TYR A 281 -14.20 -12.23 13.84
CA TYR A 281 -14.85 -11.44 14.88
C TYR A 281 -15.82 -12.32 15.66
N ASP A 282 -15.62 -12.43 16.97
CA ASP A 282 -16.43 -13.26 17.87
C ASP A 282 -16.55 -14.71 17.37
N GLY A 283 -15.42 -15.27 16.95
CA GLY A 283 -15.32 -16.62 16.41
C GLY A 283 -15.90 -16.81 15.00
N ARG A 284 -16.51 -15.79 14.39
CA ARG A 284 -17.04 -15.85 13.00
C ARG A 284 -16.01 -15.38 11.98
N SER A 285 -15.96 -16.05 10.85
CA SER A 285 -14.97 -15.80 9.80
C SER A 285 -15.32 -14.54 8.99
N LEU A 286 -14.32 -13.70 8.71
CA LEU A 286 -14.49 -12.48 7.92
C LEU A 286 -13.60 -12.47 6.67
N PHE A 287 -12.28 -12.53 6.85
CA PHE A 287 -11.32 -12.48 5.74
C PHE A 287 -10.23 -13.54 5.95
N TYR A 288 -9.95 -14.30 4.90
CA TYR A 288 -8.83 -15.24 4.89
C TYR A 288 -7.50 -14.47 4.88
N ARG A 289 -7.40 -13.42 4.06
CA ARG A 289 -6.19 -12.61 3.89
C ARG A 289 -6.49 -11.17 3.49
N LEU A 290 -5.80 -10.20 4.11
CA LEU A 290 -5.80 -8.78 3.71
C LEU A 290 -4.35 -8.29 3.52
N SER A 291 -4.09 -7.55 2.44
CA SER A 291 -2.79 -6.90 2.21
C SER A 291 -2.85 -5.80 1.14
N LEU A 292 -1.89 -4.88 1.17
CA LEU A 292 -1.58 -4.04 0.01
C LEU A 292 -0.74 -4.87 -0.96
N ALA A 293 -1.25 -5.09 -2.17
CA ALA A 293 -0.66 -5.99 -3.14
C ALA A 293 0.27 -5.31 -4.15
N GLU A 294 0.02 -4.04 -4.46
CA GLU A 294 0.89 -3.24 -5.32
C GLU A 294 0.66 -1.74 -5.09
N MET A 295 1.66 -0.94 -5.44
CA MET A 295 1.55 0.50 -5.62
C MET A 295 2.25 0.90 -6.91
N PHE A 296 1.66 1.79 -7.71
CA PHE A 296 2.25 2.32 -8.94
C PHE A 296 2.27 3.85 -8.91
N VAL A 297 3.46 4.42 -9.16
CA VAL A 297 3.70 5.87 -9.16
C VAL A 297 4.14 6.36 -10.56
N PRO A 298 3.19 6.57 -11.50
CA PRO A 298 3.49 7.10 -12.83
C PRO A 298 3.65 8.63 -12.80
N TYR A 299 4.75 9.13 -13.36
CA TYR A 299 4.96 10.56 -13.59
C TYR A 299 4.40 11.00 -14.95
N GLY A 300 3.86 12.23 -14.98
CA GLY A 300 3.15 12.82 -16.12
C GLY A 300 3.98 13.77 -16.99
N ASP A 301 5.29 13.94 -16.72
CA ASP A 301 6.15 14.72 -17.60
C ASP A 301 6.40 13.95 -18.91
N PRO A 302 5.95 14.46 -20.07
CA PRO A 302 6.04 13.72 -21.33
C PRO A 302 7.44 13.72 -21.94
N ARG A 303 8.37 14.55 -21.43
CA ARG A 303 9.70 14.72 -22.03
C ARG A 303 10.60 13.56 -21.64
N ALA A 304 11.28 12.94 -22.62
CA ALA A 304 12.28 11.93 -22.31
C ALA A 304 13.42 12.53 -21.45
N PRO A 305 13.96 11.81 -20.47
CA PRO A 305 13.65 10.42 -20.08
C PRO A 305 12.54 10.27 -19.03
N TYR A 306 11.86 11.34 -18.61
CA TYR A 306 10.98 11.34 -17.43
C TYR A 306 9.81 10.32 -17.46
N PRO A 307 9.25 9.90 -18.61
CA PRO A 307 8.30 8.78 -18.66
C PRO A 307 8.86 7.45 -18.13
N ARG A 308 10.17 7.34 -17.87
CA ARG A 308 10.78 6.18 -17.23
C ARG A 308 10.67 6.22 -15.70
N LYS A 309 10.14 7.31 -15.13
CA LYS A 309 9.71 7.40 -13.73
C LYS A 309 8.29 6.81 -13.63
N GLY A 310 8.25 5.50 -13.45
CA GLY A 310 7.03 4.71 -13.31
C GLY A 310 7.29 3.51 -12.42
N ALA A 311 7.43 3.78 -11.13
CA ALA A 311 7.85 2.83 -10.12
C ALA A 311 6.66 1.99 -9.63
N PHE A 312 6.88 0.68 -9.48
CA PHE A 312 5.96 -0.23 -8.82
C PHE A 312 6.53 -0.53 -7.45
N ASP A 313 6.36 0.34 -6.47
CA ASP A 313 7.26 0.34 -5.30
C ASP A 313 7.24 -0.98 -4.51
N LEU A 314 6.10 -1.68 -4.45
CA LEU A 314 6.06 -3.00 -3.82
C LEU A 314 6.78 -4.04 -4.71
N GLY A 315 6.53 -4.07 -6.01
CA GLY A 315 7.15 -5.03 -6.93
C GLY A 315 8.62 -4.76 -7.30
N ASN A 316 9.03 -3.50 -7.37
CA ASN A 316 10.35 -3.03 -7.78
C ASN A 316 11.31 -2.88 -6.62
N ASP A 317 10.83 -2.46 -5.44
CA ASP A 317 11.67 -2.07 -4.31
C ASP A 317 11.35 -2.94 -3.07
N GLY A 318 10.08 -3.27 -2.86
CA GLY A 318 9.56 -4.11 -1.78
C GLY A 318 9.21 -3.31 -0.52
N ALA A 319 7.93 -3.27 -0.14
CA ALA A 319 7.50 -2.58 1.07
C ALA A 319 8.12 -3.17 2.34
N GLY A 320 8.30 -4.50 2.40
CA GLY A 320 8.98 -5.14 3.53
C GLY A 320 10.47 -4.85 3.59
N ILE A 321 11.14 -4.73 2.43
CA ILE A 321 12.56 -4.37 2.34
C ILE A 321 12.78 -2.93 2.80
N ASN A 322 11.86 -2.05 2.45
CA ASN A 322 11.90 -0.62 2.74
C ASN A 322 11.18 -0.24 4.04
N ALA A 323 10.72 -1.23 4.82
CA ALA A 323 10.05 -0.99 6.09
C ALA A 323 10.99 -0.32 7.09
N ASN A 324 10.56 0.81 7.63
CA ASN A 324 11.31 1.55 8.64
C ASN A 324 11.31 0.81 9.98
N ASN A 325 12.32 1.11 10.80
CA ASN A 325 12.29 0.78 12.22
C ASN A 325 11.50 1.86 12.96
N LEU A 326 10.27 1.55 13.36
CA LEU A 326 9.29 2.49 13.95
C LEU A 326 9.56 2.80 15.42
N ARG A 327 10.83 3.00 15.79
CA ARG A 327 11.36 3.06 17.17
C ARG A 327 10.38 3.67 18.18
N LEU A 328 10.35 3.09 19.38
CA LEU A 328 9.45 3.50 20.46
C LEU A 328 9.52 5.01 20.73
N GLY A 329 8.37 5.68 20.63
CA GLY A 329 8.21 7.10 20.97
C GLY A 329 8.28 8.10 19.81
N CYS A 330 8.49 7.64 18.56
CA CYS A 330 8.53 8.49 17.38
C CYS A 330 7.28 8.31 16.50
N ASP A 331 7.16 7.17 15.82
CA ASP A 331 6.17 6.97 14.75
C ASP A 331 4.79 6.52 15.25
N CYS A 332 4.75 5.80 16.37
CA CYS A 332 3.53 5.29 17.00
C CYS A 332 3.47 5.75 18.47
N LEU A 333 2.35 6.35 18.87
CA LEU A 333 2.19 7.01 20.18
C LEU A 333 1.28 6.20 21.11
N GLY A 334 1.73 5.98 22.36
CA GLY A 334 0.95 5.28 23.39
C GLY A 334 1.64 3.99 23.86
N HIS A 335 0.85 2.93 24.12
CA HIS A 335 1.36 1.64 24.57
C HIS A 335 1.54 0.69 23.36
N ILE A 336 2.78 0.51 22.90
CA ILE A 336 3.06 -0.09 21.60
C ILE A 336 3.61 -1.52 21.72
N LYS A 337 3.03 -2.46 20.97
CA LYS A 337 3.62 -3.76 20.66
C LYS A 337 4.22 -3.72 19.26
N TYR A 338 5.48 -4.11 19.13
CA TYR A 338 6.14 -4.23 17.83
C TYR A 338 6.25 -5.69 17.36
N PHE A 339 6.17 -5.87 16.04
CA PHE A 339 6.55 -7.10 15.35
C PHE A 339 7.79 -6.83 14.50
N ASP A 340 8.75 -7.75 14.59
CA ASP A 340 9.97 -7.73 13.77
C ASP A 340 9.74 -8.49 12.46
N GLY A 341 10.40 -8.05 11.40
CA GLY A 341 10.49 -8.73 10.12
C GLY A 341 11.82 -9.47 9.98
N TRP A 342 11.88 -10.38 8.99
CA TRP A 342 13.10 -11.03 8.57
C TRP A 342 13.22 -11.00 7.06
N HIS A 343 14.42 -10.71 6.58
CA HIS A 343 14.82 -10.74 5.18
C HIS A 343 16.11 -11.56 5.02
N THR A 344 16.68 -11.60 3.82
CA THR A 344 17.95 -12.25 3.52
C THR A 344 18.98 -11.24 3.04
N THR A 345 20.23 -11.46 3.42
CA THR A 345 21.39 -10.83 2.78
C THR A 345 21.73 -11.50 1.44
N THR A 346 22.64 -10.90 0.67
CA THR A 346 23.12 -11.45 -0.61
C THR A 346 23.85 -12.78 -0.48
N THR A 347 24.38 -13.12 0.71
CA THR A 347 25.02 -14.41 1.02
C THR A 347 24.04 -15.50 1.47
N GLY A 348 22.76 -15.15 1.65
CA GLY A 348 21.72 -16.06 2.14
C GLY A 348 21.62 -16.12 3.68
N ASP A 349 22.24 -15.17 4.38
CA ASP A 349 22.17 -15.08 5.84
C ASP A 349 20.93 -14.26 6.28
N PRO A 350 20.26 -14.64 7.38
CA PRO A 350 19.07 -13.95 7.85
C PRO A 350 19.38 -12.53 8.32
N LEU A 351 18.64 -11.55 7.80
CA LEU A 351 18.70 -10.14 8.15
C LEU A 351 17.48 -9.78 9.00
N LYS A 352 17.71 -9.30 10.22
CA LYS A 352 16.63 -8.84 11.10
C LYS A 352 16.17 -7.43 10.71
N LEU A 353 14.87 -7.23 10.57
CA LEU A 353 14.24 -5.92 10.41
C LEU A 353 13.46 -5.59 11.69
N PRO A 354 14.05 -4.85 12.64
CA PRO A 354 13.43 -4.60 13.94
C PRO A 354 12.27 -3.61 13.83
N ASN A 355 11.19 -3.86 14.58
CA ASN A 355 10.09 -2.90 14.79
C ASN A 355 9.39 -2.42 13.50
N VAL A 356 9.24 -3.29 12.50
CA VAL A 356 8.65 -2.94 11.19
C VAL A 356 7.13 -2.77 11.21
N ILE A 357 6.45 -3.39 12.20
CA ILE A 357 5.01 -3.19 12.41
C ILE A 357 4.81 -2.74 13.85
N CYS A 358 4.05 -1.67 14.05
CA CYS A 358 3.56 -1.28 15.36
C CYS A 358 2.08 -1.64 15.53
N CYS A 359 1.72 -2.05 16.74
CA CYS A 359 0.38 -2.43 17.15
C CYS A 359 0.02 -1.68 18.43
N HIS A 360 -1.07 -0.91 18.40
CA HIS A 360 -1.52 -0.14 19.56
C HIS A 360 -3.00 0.19 19.48
N GLU A 361 -3.54 0.74 20.56
CA GLU A 361 -4.92 1.23 20.60
C GLU A 361 -4.96 2.75 20.48
N GLU A 362 -5.97 3.28 19.80
CA GLU A 362 -6.27 4.71 19.73
C GLU A 362 -7.72 4.97 20.17
N ASP A 363 -7.94 6.12 20.82
CA ASP A 363 -9.30 6.63 21.01
C ASP A 363 -9.79 7.24 19.68
N ASP A 364 -10.98 6.82 19.26
CA ASP A 364 -11.60 7.23 17.99
C ASP A 364 -12.94 7.95 18.26
N GLY A 365 -12.99 8.75 19.32
CA GLY A 365 -14.15 9.57 19.65
C GLY A 365 -15.36 8.76 20.12
N VAL A 366 -16.53 8.96 19.51
CA VAL A 366 -17.81 8.36 19.95
C VAL A 366 -18.17 7.18 19.06
N LEU A 367 -18.37 6.01 19.68
CA LEU A 367 -18.86 4.81 18.99
C LEU A 367 -20.36 4.93 18.72
N TRP A 368 -21.14 5.19 19.77
CA TRP A 368 -22.57 5.46 19.67
C TRP A 368 -23.05 6.32 20.84
N LYS A 369 -24.11 7.09 20.61
CA LYS A 369 -24.75 7.94 21.62
C LYS A 369 -26.23 8.07 21.35
N HIS A 370 -27.04 8.07 22.40
CA HIS A 370 -28.44 8.47 22.33
C HIS A 370 -28.82 9.34 23.52
N THR A 371 -29.68 10.32 23.31
CA THR A 371 -30.28 11.13 24.37
C THR A 371 -31.79 11.12 24.20
N ASN A 372 -32.49 10.60 25.20
CA ASN A 372 -33.94 10.62 25.21
C ASN A 372 -34.40 11.99 25.72
N TYR A 373 -34.91 12.84 24.82
CA TYR A 373 -35.33 14.20 25.19
C TYR A 373 -36.45 14.24 26.25
N ARG A 374 -37.23 13.15 26.40
CA ARG A 374 -38.34 13.08 27.37
C ARG A 374 -37.83 12.92 28.80
N THR A 375 -36.81 12.09 28.98
CA THR A 375 -36.19 11.83 30.29
C THR A 375 -34.94 12.67 30.54
N LYS A 376 -34.38 13.26 29.47
CA LYS A 376 -33.08 13.94 29.43
C LYS A 376 -31.88 13.02 29.70
N ASN A 377 -32.09 11.71 29.77
CA ASN A 377 -31.00 10.75 29.97
C ASN A 377 -30.19 10.59 28.69
N ALA A 378 -28.87 10.68 28.82
CA ALA A 378 -27.92 10.41 27.75
C ALA A 378 -27.15 9.12 28.05
N VAL A 379 -26.95 8.29 27.02
CA VAL A 379 -26.05 7.14 27.07
C VAL A 379 -25.04 7.31 25.95
N VAL A 380 -23.76 7.17 26.26
CA VAL A 380 -22.66 7.36 25.32
C VAL A 380 -21.58 6.31 25.56
N THR A 381 -21.08 5.76 24.46
CA THR A 381 -19.93 4.85 24.44
C THR A 381 -18.87 5.44 23.52
N ARG A 382 -17.62 5.52 23.99
CA ARG A 382 -16.47 5.95 23.20
C ARG A 382 -15.96 4.82 22.32
N SER A 383 -15.45 5.17 21.16
CA SER A 383 -14.81 4.24 20.23
C SER A 383 -13.35 4.10 20.61
N ARG A 384 -12.88 2.86 20.64
CA ARG A 384 -11.46 2.54 20.64
C ARG A 384 -11.18 1.66 19.43
N ILE A 385 -10.07 1.94 18.75
CA ILE A 385 -9.62 1.17 17.59
C ILE A 385 -8.28 0.50 17.89
N LEU A 386 -8.03 -0.63 17.25
CA LEU A 386 -6.72 -1.27 17.20
C LEU A 386 -6.05 -0.91 15.88
N VAL A 387 -4.84 -0.36 15.93
CA VAL A 387 -4.05 0.05 14.77
C VAL A 387 -2.89 -0.92 14.58
N LEU A 388 -2.75 -1.43 13.36
CA LEU A 388 -1.59 -2.18 12.87
C LEU A 388 -0.96 -1.41 11.71
N GLN A 389 0.22 -0.85 11.93
CA GLN A 389 0.84 0.11 11.02
C GLN A 389 2.27 -0.29 10.65
N THR A 390 2.62 -0.08 9.37
CA THR A 390 3.99 -0.09 8.84
C THR A 390 4.26 1.24 8.14
N ILE A 391 5.51 1.71 8.18
CA ILE A 391 5.97 2.87 7.38
C ILE A 391 7.08 2.38 6.47
N ILE A 392 7.05 2.78 5.20
CA ILE A 392 8.10 2.48 4.23
C ILE A 392 8.70 3.78 3.68
N THR A 393 10.01 3.76 3.42
CA THR A 393 10.72 4.83 2.70
C THR A 393 11.16 4.31 1.36
N VAL A 394 10.64 4.88 0.27
CA VAL A 394 11.04 4.53 -1.09
C VAL A 394 11.68 5.74 -1.72
N SER A 395 13.00 5.79 -1.62
CA SER A 395 13.81 6.92 -2.05
C SER A 395 13.35 8.23 -1.37
N ASN A 396 12.66 9.09 -2.10
CA ASN A 396 12.21 10.41 -1.65
C ASN A 396 10.87 10.39 -0.89
N TYR A 397 10.03 9.36 -1.05
CA TYR A 397 8.69 9.30 -0.45
C TYR A 397 8.65 8.41 0.80
N GLU A 398 7.79 8.79 1.74
CA GLU A 398 7.34 7.96 2.84
C GLU A 398 5.87 7.61 2.71
N TYR A 399 5.54 6.34 2.95
CA TYR A 399 4.16 5.86 2.99
C TYR A 399 3.86 5.18 4.32
N ILE A 400 2.79 5.64 4.96
CA ILE A 400 2.22 5.01 6.15
C ILE A 400 1.04 4.15 5.70
N PHE A 401 1.10 2.86 6.04
CA PHE A 401 0.04 1.89 5.76
C PHE A 401 -0.50 1.33 7.07
N ALA A 402 -1.79 1.54 7.35
CA ALA A 402 -2.39 1.15 8.62
C ALA A 402 -3.73 0.44 8.44
N PHE A 403 -3.86 -0.75 9.01
CA PHE A 403 -5.16 -1.37 9.26
C PHE A 403 -5.68 -0.94 10.64
N GLN A 404 -6.92 -0.46 10.68
CA GLN A 404 -7.61 0.01 11.87
C GLN A 404 -8.86 -0.86 12.09
N PHE A 405 -8.97 -1.51 13.26
CA PHE A 405 -10.08 -2.38 13.61
C PHE A 405 -10.96 -1.72 14.66
N GLY A 406 -12.27 -1.63 14.41
CA GLY A 406 -13.25 -1.01 15.30
C GLY A 406 -14.02 -2.00 16.15
N GLN A 407 -14.55 -1.52 17.29
CA GLN A 407 -15.45 -2.29 18.16
C GLN A 407 -16.86 -2.50 17.56
N ASP A 408 -17.16 -1.87 16.43
CA ASP A 408 -18.36 -2.12 15.60
C ASP A 408 -18.13 -3.18 14.52
N ALA A 409 -17.00 -3.92 14.60
CA ALA A 409 -16.51 -4.87 13.61
C ALA A 409 -16.17 -4.25 12.24
N SER A 410 -16.01 -2.92 12.15
CA SER A 410 -15.48 -2.28 10.93
C SER A 410 -13.95 -2.39 10.84
N ILE A 411 -13.43 -2.39 9.62
CA ILE A 411 -12.00 -2.28 9.31
C ILE A 411 -11.81 -1.05 8.45
N HIS A 412 -10.83 -0.22 8.74
CA HIS A 412 -10.37 0.83 7.83
C HIS A 412 -8.92 0.56 7.44
N TYR A 413 -8.62 0.67 6.15
CA TYR A 413 -7.26 0.68 5.63
C TYR A 413 -6.89 2.10 5.26
N GLU A 414 -5.96 2.67 6.00
CA GLU A 414 -5.49 4.04 5.86
C GLU A 414 -4.12 4.06 5.18
N VAL A 415 -4.01 4.92 4.18
CA VAL A 415 -2.75 5.28 3.54
C VAL A 415 -2.48 6.74 3.81
N ARG A 416 -1.25 7.07 4.25
CA ARG A 416 -0.74 8.43 4.22
C ARG A 416 0.50 8.50 3.34
N ALA A 417 0.53 9.41 2.38
CA ALA A 417 1.73 9.76 1.62
C ALA A 417 2.35 11.03 2.21
N THR A 418 3.65 11.03 2.48
CA THR A 418 4.44 12.18 2.98
C THR A 418 5.87 12.07 2.43
N GLY A 419 6.84 12.81 2.96
CA GLY A 419 8.20 12.81 2.43
C GLY A 419 8.44 13.90 1.40
N ILE A 420 9.48 13.76 0.60
CA ILE A 420 9.98 14.80 -0.30
C ILE A 420 9.49 14.53 -1.73
N LEU A 421 9.14 15.58 -2.46
CA LEU A 421 8.80 15.46 -3.89
C LEU A 421 10.01 14.98 -4.69
N SER A 422 9.81 14.05 -5.64
CA SER A 422 10.85 13.76 -6.62
C SER A 422 10.94 14.91 -7.63
N THR A 423 12.10 15.57 -7.71
CA THR A 423 12.27 16.80 -8.50
C THR A 423 13.05 16.58 -9.79
N ALA A 424 12.87 17.52 -10.73
CA ALA A 424 13.54 17.61 -12.02
C ALA A 424 14.06 19.04 -12.24
N PRO A 425 15.08 19.25 -13.08
CA PRO A 425 15.57 20.59 -13.39
C PRO A 425 14.56 21.37 -14.25
N ILE A 426 14.44 22.67 -13.98
CA ILE A 426 13.78 23.63 -14.87
C ILE A 426 14.60 24.91 -15.00
N ASP A 427 14.50 25.61 -16.13
CA ASP A 427 15.15 26.90 -16.33
C ASP A 427 14.40 28.03 -15.61
N ILE A 428 15.13 29.06 -15.17
CA ILE A 428 14.55 30.18 -14.42
C ILE A 428 13.57 30.96 -15.31
N GLY A 429 12.32 31.05 -14.86
CA GLY A 429 11.24 31.78 -15.54
C GLY A 429 10.34 30.90 -16.40
N ASP A 430 10.76 29.68 -16.72
CA ASP A 430 9.96 28.74 -17.50
C ASP A 430 8.78 28.18 -16.68
N LYS A 431 7.72 27.82 -17.39
CA LYS A 431 6.51 27.19 -16.84
C LYS A 431 6.09 26.03 -17.74
N VAL A 432 5.59 24.97 -17.13
CA VAL A 432 5.11 23.78 -17.84
C VAL A 432 3.74 23.35 -17.31
N PRO A 433 2.85 22.79 -18.15
CA PRO A 433 1.53 22.32 -17.73
C PRO A 433 1.52 20.91 -17.12
N TRP A 434 2.69 20.29 -16.91
CA TRP A 434 2.86 18.92 -16.38
C TRP A 434 3.70 18.86 -15.09
N GLY A 435 3.84 19.97 -14.39
CA GLY A 435 4.58 20.05 -13.14
C GLY A 435 4.47 21.43 -12.50
N THR A 436 4.81 21.50 -11.21
CA THR A 436 4.83 22.75 -10.44
C THR A 436 6.26 23.14 -10.12
N VAL A 437 6.63 24.40 -10.34
CA VAL A 437 7.90 24.93 -9.87
C VAL A 437 7.78 25.22 -8.38
N VAL A 438 8.48 24.45 -7.54
CA VAL A 438 8.41 24.53 -6.07
C VAL A 438 9.57 25.32 -5.46
N ALA A 439 10.62 25.56 -6.23
CA ALA A 439 11.67 26.53 -5.92
C ALA A 439 12.33 26.98 -7.23
N PRO A 440 13.06 28.11 -7.27
CA PRO A 440 13.78 28.55 -8.47
C PRO A 440 14.67 27.46 -9.08
N GLY A 441 14.27 26.89 -10.22
CA GLY A 441 15.00 25.82 -10.90
C GLY A 441 14.62 24.39 -10.51
N VAL A 442 13.64 24.23 -9.62
CA VAL A 442 13.15 22.95 -9.10
C VAL A 442 11.72 22.71 -9.57
N LEU A 443 11.56 21.77 -10.49
CA LEU A 443 10.26 21.30 -10.98
C LEU A 443 9.86 20.03 -10.24
N ALA A 444 8.67 20.01 -9.66
CA ALA A 444 8.02 18.79 -9.18
C ALA A 444 6.99 18.34 -10.24
N PRO A 445 7.28 17.29 -11.04
CA PRO A 445 6.37 16.87 -12.09
C PRO A 445 5.09 16.25 -11.51
N TYR A 446 3.96 16.44 -12.20
CA TYR A 446 2.68 15.82 -11.82
C TYR A 446 2.79 14.30 -11.86
N HIS A 447 2.11 13.61 -10.96
CA HIS A 447 2.15 12.15 -10.87
C HIS A 447 0.91 11.60 -10.15
N GLN A 448 0.71 10.29 -10.19
CA GLN A 448 -0.32 9.63 -9.38
C GLN A 448 0.34 8.68 -8.37
N HIS A 449 -0.34 8.42 -7.26
CA HIS A 449 -0.03 7.30 -6.35
C HIS A 449 -1.22 6.35 -6.39
N LEU A 450 -1.11 5.21 -7.09
CA LEU A 450 -2.20 4.24 -7.22
C LEU A 450 -1.88 2.97 -6.43
N PHE A 451 -2.75 2.63 -5.49
CA PHE A 451 -2.65 1.49 -4.58
C PHE A 451 -3.61 0.39 -5.00
N SER A 452 -3.26 -0.87 -4.76
CA SER A 452 -4.18 -2.00 -4.91
C SER A 452 -4.29 -2.81 -3.62
N LEU A 453 -5.41 -2.65 -2.92
CA LEU A 453 -5.73 -3.44 -1.72
C LEU A 453 -6.34 -4.78 -2.13
N ARG A 454 -5.68 -5.89 -1.79
CA ARG A 454 -6.15 -7.25 -2.01
C ARG A 454 -6.92 -7.74 -0.80
N MET A 455 -8.16 -8.14 -1.01
CA MET A 455 -9.07 -8.65 -0.01
C MET A 455 -9.52 -10.06 -0.40
N ASP A 456 -9.14 -11.05 0.39
CA ASP A 456 -9.50 -12.46 0.24
C ASP A 456 -10.57 -12.80 1.26
N PRO A 457 -11.86 -12.64 0.93
CA PRO A 457 -12.94 -12.82 1.88
C PRO A 457 -13.14 -14.28 2.29
N ALA A 458 -13.64 -14.44 3.51
CA ALA A 458 -14.13 -15.69 4.05
C ALA A 458 -15.36 -15.40 4.92
N ILE A 459 -16.31 -14.62 4.39
CA ILE A 459 -17.48 -14.12 5.13
C ILE A 459 -18.35 -15.31 5.53
N ASP A 460 -18.30 -15.70 6.80
CA ASP A 460 -18.95 -16.92 7.32
C ASP A 460 -18.69 -18.18 6.47
N GLY A 461 -17.51 -18.26 5.84
CA GLY A 461 -17.11 -19.33 4.93
C GLY A 461 -16.49 -18.81 3.65
N HIS A 462 -15.89 -19.71 2.87
CA HIS A 462 -15.07 -19.34 1.69
C HIS A 462 -15.85 -19.21 0.38
N ASN A 463 -17.13 -19.57 0.35
CA ASN A 463 -17.97 -19.38 -0.84
C ASN A 463 -18.71 -18.05 -0.69
N ASN A 464 -18.21 -17.01 -1.35
CA ASN A 464 -18.73 -15.66 -1.30
C ASN A 464 -19.07 -15.16 -2.71
N SER A 465 -19.85 -14.08 -2.76
CA SER A 465 -20.26 -13.40 -3.98
C SER A 465 -20.03 -11.91 -3.84
N LEU A 466 -19.68 -11.24 -4.94
CA LEU A 466 -19.72 -9.78 -5.00
C LEU A 466 -21.09 -9.33 -5.48
N GLN A 467 -21.79 -8.56 -4.66
CA GLN A 467 -23.05 -7.89 -4.97
C GLN A 467 -22.80 -6.40 -5.20
N ILE A 468 -23.35 -5.86 -6.28
CA ILE A 468 -23.50 -4.43 -6.46
C ILE A 468 -24.89 -4.04 -5.97
N GLU A 469 -24.98 -2.98 -5.17
CA GLU A 469 -26.24 -2.32 -4.82
C GLU A 469 -26.18 -0.84 -5.17
N GLU A 470 -27.23 -0.35 -5.82
CA GLU A 470 -27.41 1.04 -6.23
C GLU A 470 -28.74 1.59 -5.74
N SER A 471 -28.79 2.90 -5.46
CA SER A 471 -29.98 3.63 -5.07
C SER A 471 -30.53 4.44 -6.25
N HIS A 472 -31.82 4.24 -6.57
CA HIS A 472 -32.49 4.84 -7.74
C HIS A 472 -33.77 5.55 -7.29
N ALA A 473 -33.97 6.79 -7.73
CA ALA A 473 -35.23 7.51 -7.48
C ALA A 473 -36.42 6.80 -8.14
N MET A 474 -37.56 6.76 -7.45
CA MET A 474 -38.82 6.27 -8.02
C MET A 474 -39.43 7.34 -8.93
N PRO A 475 -40.12 6.97 -10.02
CA PRO A 475 -40.91 7.94 -10.79
C PRO A 475 -41.98 8.59 -9.91
N ILE A 476 -42.38 9.82 -10.26
CA ILE A 476 -43.54 10.48 -9.62
C ILE A 476 -44.83 10.00 -10.29
N ASP A 477 -45.83 9.66 -9.48
CA ASP A 477 -47.17 9.38 -10.00
C ASP A 477 -47.88 10.69 -10.31
N VAL A 478 -47.78 11.13 -11.56
CA VAL A 478 -48.61 12.22 -12.06
C VAL A 478 -50.02 11.70 -12.33
N HIS A 479 -50.84 11.67 -11.28
CA HIS A 479 -52.29 11.69 -11.45
C HIS A 479 -52.71 13.09 -11.95
N GLY A 480 -52.65 13.31 -13.27
CA GLY A 480 -53.62 14.17 -13.94
C GLY A 480 -53.25 15.61 -14.35
N PHE A 481 -51.99 16.05 -14.37
CA PHE A 481 -51.64 17.37 -14.92
C PHE A 481 -50.21 17.45 -15.49
N ASP A 482 -49.93 16.85 -16.65
CA ASP A 482 -49.19 17.51 -17.76
C ASP A 482 -49.19 16.63 -19.03
N HIS A 483 -49.39 17.28 -20.17
CA HIS A 483 -49.45 16.75 -21.51
C HIS A 483 -48.03 16.58 -22.09
N MET A 484 -47.38 15.43 -21.90
CA MET A 484 -46.35 14.99 -22.85
C MET A 484 -46.35 13.47 -23.00
N ASP A 485 -46.73 13.03 -24.20
CA ASP A 485 -46.64 11.66 -24.70
C ASP A 485 -45.18 11.18 -24.75
N LYS A 486 -44.60 10.82 -23.62
CA LYS A 486 -43.40 9.98 -23.56
C LYS A 486 -43.74 8.70 -22.82
N PRO A 487 -43.50 7.51 -23.42
CA PRO A 487 -43.71 6.26 -22.72
C PRO A 487 -42.79 6.20 -21.51
N GLN A 488 -43.36 6.28 -20.30
CA GLN A 488 -42.64 6.01 -19.07
C GLN A 488 -42.23 4.52 -19.05
N PRO A 489 -40.95 4.19 -18.79
CA PRO A 489 -40.58 2.82 -18.49
C PRO A 489 -41.36 2.36 -17.25
N GLN A 490 -42.07 1.23 -17.35
CA GLN A 490 -42.75 0.58 -16.22
C GLN A 490 -41.73 0.27 -15.13
N ILE A 491 -41.55 1.21 -14.19
CA ILE A 491 -40.89 0.95 -12.92
C ILE A 491 -42.02 0.75 -11.93
N ASP A 492 -42.12 -0.50 -11.45
CA ASP A 492 -42.87 -1.03 -10.31
C ASP A 492 -44.02 -0.16 -9.76
N SER A 493 -45.22 -0.73 -9.76
CA SER A 493 -46.55 -0.20 -9.40
C SER A 493 -46.74 0.39 -7.99
N HIS A 494 -45.74 1.07 -7.43
CA HIS A 494 -45.76 1.62 -6.08
C HIS A 494 -46.08 3.11 -6.13
N ASN A 495 -47.14 3.51 -5.42
CA ASN A 495 -47.61 4.87 -5.34
C ASN A 495 -46.54 5.81 -4.72
N ASN A 496 -45.97 6.74 -5.50
CA ASN A 496 -45.03 7.80 -5.11
C ASN A 496 -45.59 9.20 -5.51
N PRO A 497 -46.73 9.62 -4.93
CA PRO A 497 -47.44 10.83 -5.36
C PRO A 497 -46.72 12.12 -4.93
N PHE A 498 -45.76 12.01 -4.00
CA PHE A 498 -44.97 13.13 -3.51
C PHE A 498 -43.56 13.19 -4.12
N GLY A 499 -43.18 12.22 -4.97
CA GLY A 499 -41.89 12.23 -5.66
C GLY A 499 -40.65 12.09 -4.77
N VAL A 500 -40.80 11.60 -3.54
CA VAL A 500 -39.69 11.47 -2.56
C VAL A 500 -39.14 10.03 -2.45
N GLY A 501 -39.84 9.06 -3.04
CA GLY A 501 -39.47 7.65 -2.98
C GLY A 501 -38.20 7.33 -3.75
N TYR A 502 -37.43 6.36 -3.23
CA TYR A 502 -36.31 5.72 -3.91
C TYR A 502 -36.29 4.24 -3.57
N VAL A 503 -35.64 3.44 -4.42
CA VAL A 503 -35.46 1.99 -4.23
C VAL A 503 -34.00 1.60 -4.40
N THR A 504 -33.60 0.50 -3.78
CA THR A 504 -32.30 -0.12 -4.05
C THR A 504 -32.43 -1.23 -5.08
N ARG A 505 -31.51 -1.29 -6.04
CA ARG A 505 -31.39 -2.41 -6.99
C ARG A 505 -30.09 -3.13 -6.72
N SER A 506 -30.17 -4.46 -6.61
CA SER A 506 -28.99 -5.30 -6.35
C SER A 506 -28.78 -6.32 -7.45
N SER A 507 -27.53 -6.57 -7.81
CA SER A 507 -27.13 -7.63 -8.75
C SER A 507 -25.87 -8.34 -8.26
N ILE A 508 -25.80 -9.65 -8.48
CA ILE A 508 -24.60 -10.44 -8.19
C ILE A 508 -23.72 -10.46 -9.43
N ILE A 509 -22.41 -10.30 -9.24
CA ILE A 509 -21.43 -10.43 -10.30
C ILE A 509 -21.17 -11.92 -10.54
N GLU A 510 -21.48 -12.38 -11.74
CA GLU A 510 -21.42 -13.80 -12.11
C GLU A 510 -20.03 -14.24 -12.57
N LYS A 511 -19.25 -13.31 -13.13
CA LYS A 511 -17.93 -13.58 -13.72
C LYS A 511 -16.88 -12.57 -13.29
N GLU A 512 -15.61 -13.00 -13.35
CA GLU A 512 -14.47 -12.13 -13.13
C GLU A 512 -14.59 -10.84 -13.97
N SER A 513 -14.42 -9.69 -13.35
CA SER A 513 -14.59 -8.40 -14.01
C SER A 513 -13.92 -7.24 -13.27
N GLY A 514 -13.65 -6.16 -14.00
CA GLY A 514 -13.38 -4.84 -13.45
C GLY A 514 -14.67 -4.01 -13.38
N LEU A 515 -14.79 -3.19 -12.35
CA LEU A 515 -15.99 -2.45 -11.97
C LEU A 515 -15.60 -1.05 -11.53
N ASP A 516 -16.41 -0.07 -11.91
CA ASP A 516 -16.16 1.33 -11.60
C ASP A 516 -17.14 1.87 -10.55
N LEU A 517 -16.65 2.86 -9.80
CA LEU A 517 -17.45 3.58 -8.82
C LEU A 517 -18.47 4.49 -9.54
N ASP A 518 -19.64 4.67 -8.97
CA ASP A 518 -20.65 5.60 -9.47
C ASP A 518 -21.36 6.30 -8.31
N PHE A 519 -21.01 7.57 -8.08
CA PHE A 519 -21.55 8.34 -6.96
C PHE A 519 -22.98 8.82 -7.26
N THR A 520 -23.39 8.84 -8.53
CA THR A 520 -24.73 9.31 -8.94
C THR A 520 -25.83 8.32 -8.55
N THR A 521 -25.47 7.05 -8.41
CA THR A 521 -26.35 5.96 -7.98
C THR A 521 -26.01 5.42 -6.60
N ASN A 522 -25.07 6.06 -5.88
CA ASN A 522 -24.51 5.56 -4.63
C ASN A 522 -24.11 4.07 -4.75
N ARG A 523 -23.38 3.72 -5.81
CA ARG A 523 -22.99 2.34 -6.08
C ARG A 523 -22.13 1.81 -4.93
N THR A 524 -22.60 0.73 -4.31
CA THR A 524 -21.91 0.03 -3.23
C THR A 524 -21.56 -1.39 -3.64
N PHE A 525 -20.42 -1.87 -3.13
CA PHE A 525 -19.95 -3.23 -3.34
C PHE A 525 -20.06 -4.00 -2.04
N LYS A 526 -20.82 -5.10 -2.02
CA LYS A 526 -21.02 -5.95 -0.85
C LYS A 526 -20.49 -7.35 -1.14
N ILE A 527 -19.59 -7.82 -0.29
CA ILE A 527 -19.11 -9.19 -0.27
C ILE A 527 -20.08 -9.97 0.62
N VAL A 528 -20.83 -10.89 0.03
CA VAL A 528 -21.92 -11.62 0.72
C VAL A 528 -21.69 -13.11 0.71
N ASN A 529 -22.23 -13.80 1.71
CA ASN A 529 -22.37 -15.26 1.70
C ASN A 529 -23.83 -15.64 1.50
N GLU A 530 -24.16 -16.05 0.27
CA GLU A 530 -25.54 -16.39 -0.12
C GLU A 530 -26.10 -17.60 0.66
N ASN A 531 -25.23 -18.41 1.28
CA ASN A 531 -25.62 -19.62 2.01
C ASN A 531 -25.96 -19.34 3.49
N VAL A 532 -25.72 -18.12 3.97
CA VAL A 532 -26.00 -17.73 5.36
C VAL A 532 -26.89 -16.49 5.38
N ILE A 533 -28.13 -16.68 5.81
CA ILE A 533 -29.16 -15.65 5.79
C ILE A 533 -29.30 -15.02 7.17
N ASN A 534 -29.28 -13.69 7.22
CA ASN A 534 -29.60 -12.95 8.42
C ASN A 534 -31.08 -13.12 8.77
N PRO A 535 -31.43 -13.56 10.00
CA PRO A 535 -32.81 -13.88 10.36
C PRO A 535 -33.72 -12.65 10.51
N ILE A 536 -33.15 -11.44 10.63
CA ILE A 536 -33.91 -10.19 10.79
C ILE A 536 -34.26 -9.59 9.43
N THR A 537 -33.28 -9.48 8.55
CA THR A 537 -33.46 -8.83 7.25
C THR A 537 -33.88 -9.78 6.15
N GLY A 538 -33.74 -11.10 6.34
CA GLY A 538 -34.00 -12.10 5.31
C GLY A 538 -33.02 -12.05 4.13
N THR A 539 -31.88 -11.37 4.30
CA THR A 539 -30.85 -11.17 3.27
C THR A 539 -29.55 -11.88 3.65
N PRO A 540 -28.67 -12.21 2.67
CA PRO A 540 -27.34 -12.75 2.94
C PRO A 540 -26.54 -11.87 3.92
N VAL A 541 -25.78 -12.52 4.81
CA VAL A 541 -24.77 -11.84 5.63
C VAL A 541 -23.65 -11.33 4.73
N GLY A 542 -23.06 -10.17 5.08
CA GLY A 542 -22.02 -9.59 4.25
C GLY A 542 -21.15 -8.52 4.90
N PHE A 543 -20.14 -8.09 4.16
CA PHE A 543 -19.37 -6.88 4.42
C PHE A 543 -19.42 -5.96 3.19
N LYS A 544 -19.63 -4.67 3.37
CA LYS A 544 -19.56 -3.68 2.30
C LYS A 544 -18.17 -3.04 2.24
N LEU A 545 -17.69 -2.84 1.03
CA LEU A 545 -16.56 -1.96 0.73
C LEU A 545 -17.06 -0.51 0.69
N LEU A 546 -16.41 0.34 1.47
CA LEU A 546 -16.47 1.79 1.39
C LEU A 546 -15.21 2.23 0.62
N PRO A 547 -15.31 2.43 -0.70
CA PRO A 547 -14.15 2.73 -1.51
C PRO A 547 -13.60 4.11 -1.20
N ALA A 548 -12.27 4.26 -1.28
CA ALA A 548 -11.66 5.57 -1.40
C ALA A 548 -11.89 6.06 -2.84
N TYR A 549 -12.74 7.07 -3.01
CA TYR A 549 -13.02 7.63 -4.33
C TYR A 549 -11.79 8.36 -4.88
N SER A 550 -11.29 7.90 -6.03
CA SER A 550 -10.17 8.53 -6.72
C SER A 550 -10.30 8.45 -8.23
N GLN A 551 -9.54 9.30 -8.92
CA GLN A 551 -9.36 9.17 -10.36
C GLN A 551 -8.49 7.93 -10.66
N MET A 552 -8.88 7.16 -11.69
CA MET A 552 -8.10 6.00 -12.17
C MET A 552 -6.86 6.46 -12.96
N LEU A 553 -6.11 5.52 -13.54
CA LEU A 553 -4.87 5.81 -14.25
C LEU A 553 -5.10 6.82 -15.39
N LEU A 554 -4.31 7.91 -15.39
CA LEU A 554 -4.34 8.96 -16.41
C LEU A 554 -3.53 8.63 -17.66
N ALA A 555 -2.50 7.77 -17.51
CA ALA A 555 -1.66 7.38 -18.63
C ALA A 555 -2.50 6.75 -19.74
N HIS A 556 -2.21 7.11 -21.00
CA HIS A 556 -2.97 6.62 -22.14
C HIS A 556 -3.05 5.08 -22.14
N PRO A 557 -4.19 4.45 -22.49
CA PRO A 557 -4.34 2.99 -22.48
C PRO A 557 -3.27 2.24 -23.30
N ASP A 558 -2.75 2.84 -24.37
CA ASP A 558 -1.67 2.25 -25.18
C ASP A 558 -0.26 2.39 -24.59
N SER A 559 -0.10 3.18 -23.52
CA SER A 559 1.20 3.42 -22.89
C SER A 559 1.72 2.18 -22.15
N TYR A 560 3.04 2.09 -21.98
CA TYR A 560 3.63 1.05 -21.14
C TYR A 560 3.23 1.17 -19.66
N HIS A 561 2.93 2.37 -19.17
CA HIS A 561 2.35 2.55 -17.84
C HIS A 561 1.04 1.76 -17.72
N ALA A 562 0.08 2.01 -18.61
CA ALA A 562 -1.21 1.31 -18.60
C ALA A 562 -1.09 -0.21 -18.79
N ARG A 563 -0.22 -0.67 -19.70
CA ARG A 563 0.01 -2.11 -19.93
C ARG A 563 0.61 -2.84 -18.72
N ARG A 564 1.39 -2.14 -17.89
CA ARG A 564 2.07 -2.72 -16.71
C ARG A 564 1.22 -2.63 -15.45
N SER A 565 0.37 -1.61 -15.34
CA SER A 565 -0.51 -1.36 -14.20
C SER A 565 -1.98 -1.62 -14.58
N GLU A 566 -2.28 -2.81 -15.09
CA GLU A 566 -3.64 -3.16 -15.54
C GLU A 566 -4.71 -2.94 -14.45
N PHE A 567 -4.35 -3.08 -13.17
CA PHE A 567 -5.23 -2.79 -12.04
C PHE A 567 -5.72 -1.34 -11.98
N GLY A 568 -4.99 -0.41 -12.61
CA GLY A 568 -5.33 0.99 -12.74
C GLY A 568 -6.48 1.29 -13.71
N GLN A 569 -7.00 0.30 -14.44
CA GLN A 569 -8.09 0.49 -15.42
C GLN A 569 -9.47 0.61 -14.76
N HIS A 570 -9.68 -0.02 -13.59
CA HIS A 570 -10.94 -0.02 -12.87
C HIS A 570 -10.72 0.12 -11.37
N ALA A 571 -11.70 0.67 -10.66
CA ALA A 571 -11.61 0.93 -9.23
C ALA A 571 -11.78 -0.31 -8.35
N VAL A 572 -12.56 -1.30 -8.80
CA VAL A 572 -12.79 -2.56 -8.10
C VAL A 572 -12.65 -3.70 -9.09
N TRP A 573 -11.97 -4.76 -8.69
CA TRP A 573 -11.90 -6.01 -9.46
C TRP A 573 -12.38 -7.17 -8.60
N VAL A 574 -13.01 -8.14 -9.24
CA VAL A 574 -13.30 -9.45 -8.65
C VAL A 574 -12.68 -10.54 -9.51
N THR A 575 -11.91 -11.42 -8.88
CA THR A 575 -11.30 -12.59 -9.52
C THR A 575 -11.69 -13.85 -8.76
N ARG A 576 -11.63 -15.00 -9.44
CA ARG A 576 -11.58 -16.30 -8.78
C ARG A 576 -10.27 -16.39 -8.00
N TYR A 577 -10.31 -16.92 -6.78
CA TYR A 577 -9.07 -17.22 -6.05
C TYR A 577 -8.21 -18.20 -6.85
N THR A 578 -6.92 -17.90 -6.96
CA THR A 578 -5.90 -18.84 -7.41
C THR A 578 -4.65 -18.68 -6.55
N GLU A 579 -3.94 -19.80 -6.35
CA GLU A 579 -2.88 -19.94 -5.35
C GLU A 579 -1.74 -18.92 -5.50
N GLU A 580 -1.33 -18.61 -6.73
CA GLU A 580 -0.14 -17.79 -7.00
C GLU A 580 -0.48 -16.35 -7.42
N GLU A 581 -1.77 -15.95 -7.37
CA GLU A 581 -2.24 -14.60 -7.72
C GLU A 581 -2.35 -13.70 -6.49
N HIS A 582 -1.19 -13.15 -6.10
CA HIS A 582 -1.08 -12.14 -5.05
C HIS A 582 -0.90 -10.71 -5.57
N PHE A 583 -0.38 -10.54 -6.79
CA PHE A 583 0.10 -9.24 -7.28
C PHE A 583 -0.62 -8.85 -8.57
N PRO A 584 -1.38 -7.75 -8.60
CA PRO A 584 -2.26 -7.40 -9.72
C PRO A 584 -1.51 -6.84 -10.93
N SER A 585 -0.20 -6.57 -10.80
CA SER A 585 0.73 -6.25 -11.91
C SER A 585 1.69 -7.40 -12.26
N GLY A 586 1.42 -8.60 -11.71
CA GLY A 586 2.25 -9.78 -11.89
C GLY A 586 3.42 -9.88 -10.91
N ARG A 587 4.08 -11.05 -10.91
CA ARG A 587 5.16 -11.37 -9.94
C ARG A 587 6.46 -10.58 -10.16
N HIS A 588 6.73 -10.10 -11.37
CA HIS A 588 7.98 -9.42 -11.72
C HIS A 588 7.70 -8.13 -12.49
N THR A 589 7.73 -6.99 -11.80
CA THR A 589 7.40 -5.65 -12.36
C THR A 589 8.62 -4.90 -12.88
N MET A 590 9.81 -5.23 -12.38
CA MET A 590 11.10 -4.67 -12.80
C MET A 590 11.29 -4.85 -14.30
N GLN A 591 11.31 -3.73 -15.04
CA GLN A 591 11.38 -3.66 -16.50
C GLN A 591 10.30 -4.46 -17.26
N SER A 592 9.20 -4.84 -16.60
CA SER A 592 8.13 -5.59 -17.25
C SER A 592 7.55 -4.81 -18.43
N SER A 593 7.29 -5.49 -19.55
CA SER A 593 6.53 -4.95 -20.69
C SER A 593 5.02 -4.90 -20.48
N GLY A 594 4.51 -5.42 -19.35
CA GLY A 594 3.09 -5.62 -19.09
C GLY A 594 2.57 -6.97 -19.62
N GLY A 595 1.26 -7.19 -19.52
CA GLY A 595 0.60 -8.40 -20.02
C GLY A 595 0.66 -9.62 -19.09
N ASP A 596 1.00 -9.41 -17.81
CA ASP A 596 0.97 -10.42 -16.75
C ASP A 596 0.12 -9.95 -15.54
N GLY A 597 -0.67 -8.88 -15.72
CA GLY A 597 -1.49 -8.28 -14.68
C GLY A 597 -2.90 -8.88 -14.56
N ILE A 598 -3.73 -8.22 -13.75
CA ILE A 598 -5.07 -8.68 -13.39
C ILE A 598 -6.03 -8.77 -14.60
N ALA A 599 -6.02 -7.80 -15.51
CA ALA A 599 -6.90 -7.80 -16.68
C ALA A 599 -6.52 -8.94 -17.64
N THR A 600 -5.21 -9.16 -17.80
CA THR A 600 -4.69 -10.25 -18.61
C THR A 600 -5.00 -11.61 -17.98
N ALA A 601 -4.89 -11.75 -16.66
CA ALA A 601 -5.27 -12.97 -15.95
C ALA A 601 -6.75 -13.33 -16.15
N ILE A 602 -7.64 -12.35 -16.01
CA ILE A 602 -9.09 -12.49 -16.27
C ILE A 602 -9.33 -12.87 -17.75
N ALA A 603 -8.69 -12.17 -18.69
CA ALA A 603 -8.85 -12.45 -20.11
C ALA A 603 -8.38 -13.87 -20.49
N ARG A 604 -7.29 -14.38 -19.89
CA ARG A 604 -6.82 -15.76 -20.09
C ARG A 604 -7.81 -16.81 -19.59
N ARG A 605 -8.58 -16.50 -18.54
CA ARG A 605 -9.61 -17.40 -17.97
C ARG A 605 -10.99 -17.21 -18.59
N ALA A 606 -11.20 -16.17 -19.39
CA ALA A 606 -12.49 -15.88 -20.00
C ALA A 606 -13.02 -17.09 -20.78
N GLY A 607 -14.25 -17.51 -20.47
CA GLY A 607 -14.88 -18.68 -21.11
C GLY A 607 -14.51 -20.03 -20.52
N THR A 608 -13.68 -20.10 -19.48
CA THR A 608 -13.42 -21.31 -18.70
C THR A 608 -14.36 -21.39 -17.48
N GLU A 609 -14.48 -22.57 -16.86
CA GLU A 609 -15.23 -22.75 -15.60
C GLU A 609 -14.68 -21.86 -14.46
N ASN A 610 -13.38 -21.55 -14.50
CA ASN A 610 -12.70 -20.69 -13.53
C ASN A 610 -13.01 -19.20 -13.69
N SER A 611 -13.85 -18.81 -14.66
CA SER A 611 -14.30 -17.42 -14.81
C SER A 611 -15.50 -17.07 -13.93
N SER A 612 -16.19 -18.04 -13.32
CA SER A 612 -17.32 -17.76 -12.43
C SER A 612 -16.88 -17.29 -11.04
N VAL A 613 -17.55 -16.28 -10.50
CA VAL A 613 -17.23 -15.68 -9.19
C VAL A 613 -18.43 -15.63 -8.24
N ARG A 614 -19.58 -16.17 -8.63
CA ARG A 614 -20.75 -16.25 -7.75
C ARG A 614 -20.71 -17.50 -6.88
N ASN A 615 -20.82 -17.30 -5.57
CA ASN A 615 -20.81 -18.34 -4.55
C ASN A 615 -19.55 -19.21 -4.66
N GLN A 616 -18.41 -18.55 -4.86
CA GLN A 616 -17.10 -19.15 -5.06
C GLN A 616 -16.09 -18.57 -4.06
N ASP A 617 -14.92 -19.17 -3.99
CA ASP A 617 -13.73 -18.54 -3.41
C ASP A 617 -13.22 -17.46 -4.36
N ILE A 618 -13.37 -16.20 -3.94
CA ILE A 618 -13.11 -15.00 -4.74
C ILE A 618 -12.05 -14.12 -4.07
N VAL A 619 -11.49 -13.20 -4.83
CA VAL A 619 -10.62 -12.13 -4.33
C VAL A 619 -11.14 -10.81 -4.88
N ILE A 620 -11.26 -9.81 -3.99
CA ILE A 620 -11.61 -8.44 -4.34
C ILE A 620 -10.35 -7.60 -4.32
N TRP A 621 -10.16 -6.78 -5.35
CA TRP A 621 -9.02 -5.86 -5.46
C TRP A 621 -9.56 -4.45 -5.58
N HIS A 622 -9.22 -3.57 -4.65
CA HIS A 622 -9.63 -2.17 -4.73
C HIS A 622 -8.45 -1.30 -5.14
N THR A 623 -8.59 -0.68 -6.30
CA THR A 623 -7.67 0.35 -6.79
C THR A 623 -8.15 1.72 -6.32
N PHE A 624 -7.27 2.45 -5.66
CA PHE A 624 -7.53 3.81 -5.19
C PHE A 624 -6.22 4.61 -5.14
N GLY A 625 -6.29 5.93 -4.97
CA GLY A 625 -5.08 6.73 -4.95
C GLY A 625 -5.30 8.23 -4.97
N SER A 626 -4.22 8.96 -5.21
CA SER A 626 -4.23 10.41 -5.41
C SER A 626 -3.65 10.79 -6.77
N THR A 627 -4.27 11.76 -7.44
CA THR A 627 -3.66 12.49 -8.56
C THR A 627 -2.97 13.70 -7.97
N HIS A 628 -1.65 13.64 -7.83
CA HIS A 628 -0.87 14.65 -7.15
C HIS A 628 -0.35 15.68 -8.16
N ASN A 629 -0.99 16.86 -8.12
CA ASN A 629 -0.46 18.08 -8.73
C ASN A 629 0.26 18.85 -7.61
N PRO A 630 1.60 18.77 -7.49
CA PRO A 630 2.30 19.30 -6.33
C PRO A 630 2.06 20.79 -6.14
N ARG A 631 2.10 21.24 -4.89
CA ARG A 631 1.95 22.64 -4.50
C ARG A 631 3.20 23.12 -3.77
N ILE A 632 3.32 24.43 -3.57
CA ILE A 632 4.45 24.99 -2.82
C ILE A 632 4.46 24.51 -1.36
N GLU A 633 3.28 24.27 -0.78
CA GLU A 633 3.15 23.75 0.58
C GLU A 633 3.63 22.30 0.75
N ASP A 634 3.84 21.59 -0.36
CA ASP A 634 4.39 20.24 -0.35
C ASP A 634 5.94 20.26 -0.29
N TRP A 635 6.55 21.46 -0.25
CA TRP A 635 8.00 21.69 -0.27
C TRP A 635 8.48 22.40 1.01
N PRO A 636 9.64 22.04 1.60
CA PRO A 636 10.62 21.03 1.16
C PRO A 636 10.31 19.58 1.56
N VAL A 637 9.30 19.38 2.41
CA VAL A 637 8.78 18.07 2.80
C VAL A 637 7.26 18.17 2.88
N MET A 638 6.58 17.21 2.27
CA MET A 638 5.14 17.24 2.04
C MET A 638 4.36 16.86 3.31
N PRO A 639 3.39 17.67 3.74
CA PRO A 639 2.41 17.27 4.75
C PRO A 639 1.65 16.02 4.33
N SER A 640 1.30 15.14 5.28
CA SER A 640 0.64 13.89 4.95
C SER A 640 -0.69 14.07 4.20
N ASP A 641 -0.81 13.46 3.02
CA ASP A 641 -2.08 13.30 2.30
C ASP A 641 -2.70 11.94 2.65
N LYS A 642 -3.99 11.91 3.04
CA LYS A 642 -4.63 10.76 3.69
C LYS A 642 -5.78 10.20 2.85
N MET A 643 -5.71 8.89 2.59
CA MET A 643 -6.75 8.11 1.91
C MET A 643 -7.21 6.98 2.82
N VAL A 644 -8.52 6.70 2.85
CA VAL A 644 -9.09 5.65 3.72
C VAL A 644 -10.09 4.80 2.95
N VAL A 645 -9.86 3.49 2.96
CA VAL A 645 -10.79 2.46 2.49
C VAL A 645 -11.48 1.85 3.70
N GLY A 646 -12.79 1.64 3.66
CA GLY A 646 -13.53 0.99 4.74
C GLY A 646 -14.10 -0.37 4.36
N LEU A 647 -14.20 -1.28 5.32
CA LEU A 647 -14.94 -2.54 5.25
C LEU A 647 -15.88 -2.57 6.44
N LYS A 648 -17.19 -2.65 6.19
CA LYS A 648 -18.20 -2.60 7.26
C LYS A 648 -19.16 -3.78 7.19
N PRO A 649 -19.56 -4.37 8.33
CA PRO A 649 -20.58 -5.41 8.33
C PRO A 649 -21.89 -4.88 7.77
N VAL A 650 -22.55 -5.66 6.92
CA VAL A 650 -23.90 -5.41 6.40
C VAL A 650 -24.74 -6.65 6.64
N ASN A 651 -25.71 -6.53 7.54
CA ASN A 651 -26.55 -7.65 7.96
C ASN A 651 -25.75 -8.87 8.47
N PHE A 652 -24.46 -8.69 8.83
CA PHE A 652 -23.65 -9.80 9.35
C PHE A 652 -24.11 -10.21 10.74
N PHE A 653 -24.46 -9.23 11.56
CA PHE A 653 -25.00 -9.39 12.92
C PHE A 653 -26.50 -9.12 12.94
N THR A 654 -27.18 -9.52 14.03
CA THR A 654 -28.61 -9.27 14.26
C THR A 654 -28.90 -7.90 14.88
N GLY A 655 -27.85 -7.15 15.25
CA GLY A 655 -27.92 -5.82 15.84
C GLY A 655 -26.54 -5.17 15.87
N ASN A 656 -26.42 -4.03 16.55
CA ASN A 656 -25.13 -3.34 16.72
C ASN A 656 -24.13 -4.23 17.50
N PRO A 657 -23.01 -4.68 16.89
CA PRO A 657 -22.05 -5.57 17.57
C PRO A 657 -21.22 -4.87 18.65
N GLY A 658 -21.28 -3.54 18.74
CA GLY A 658 -20.63 -2.72 19.77
C GLY A 658 -21.58 -2.25 20.88
N ILE A 659 -22.78 -2.83 20.99
CA ILE A 659 -23.76 -2.46 22.04
C ILE A 659 -23.33 -2.88 23.44
N ASP A 660 -22.48 -3.91 23.55
CA ASP A 660 -21.94 -4.44 24.80
C ASP A 660 -20.62 -3.79 25.23
N VAL A 661 -20.10 -2.86 24.42
CA VAL A 661 -18.98 -2.01 24.81
C VAL A 661 -19.42 -1.12 25.96
N ALA A 662 -18.68 -1.19 27.06
CA ALA A 662 -19.00 -0.48 28.29
C ALA A 662 -19.20 1.02 28.07
N ILE A 663 -20.25 1.56 28.69
CA ILE A 663 -20.57 2.99 28.61
C ILE A 663 -19.43 3.85 29.14
N SER A 664 -19.36 5.07 28.63
CA SER A 664 -18.38 6.06 29.04
C SER A 664 -18.79 6.73 30.34
N THR A 665 -17.86 6.81 31.29
CA THR A 665 -18.07 7.54 32.54
C THR A 665 -16.88 8.43 32.84
N GLN A 666 -17.10 9.48 33.64
CA GLN A 666 -16.05 10.41 34.01
C GLN A 666 -15.00 9.77 34.93
N GLU A 667 -15.41 8.82 35.77
CA GLU A 667 -14.52 8.07 36.67
C GLU A 667 -13.48 7.25 35.88
N ARG A 668 -13.90 6.71 34.72
CA ARG A 668 -13.05 5.93 33.82
C ARG A 668 -12.24 6.80 32.86
N ASN A 669 -12.89 7.75 32.18
CA ASN A 669 -12.25 8.53 31.11
C ASN A 669 -11.42 9.71 31.61
N ARG A 670 -11.73 10.23 32.82
CA ARG A 670 -10.95 11.25 33.54
C ARG A 670 -10.63 12.51 32.72
N SER A 671 -11.57 12.98 31.89
CA SER A 671 -11.43 14.25 31.17
C SER A 671 -11.24 15.41 32.15
N VAL A 672 -10.40 16.39 31.82
CA VAL A 672 -10.19 17.58 32.65
C VAL A 672 -10.85 18.78 32.00
N LEU A 673 -11.65 19.53 32.76
CA LEU A 673 -12.27 20.76 32.28
C LEU A 673 -11.19 21.85 32.13
N VAL A 674 -11.25 22.62 31.04
CA VAL A 674 -10.42 23.82 30.86
C VAL A 674 -11.24 25.02 31.27
N ASP A 675 -10.83 25.69 32.35
CA ASP A 675 -11.50 26.89 32.83
C ASP A 675 -11.22 28.06 31.87
N GLY A 676 -12.27 28.52 31.20
CA GLY A 676 -12.19 29.58 30.20
C GLY A 676 -12.16 30.97 30.81
N GLY A 677 -11.19 31.29 31.68
CA GLY A 677 -10.76 32.66 32.03
C GLY A 677 -11.79 33.67 32.60
N ASP A 678 -13.08 33.37 32.63
CA ASP A 678 -14.13 34.24 33.17
C ASP A 678 -14.43 33.83 34.62
N ASP A 679 -13.59 34.30 35.54
CA ASP A 679 -13.86 34.24 36.98
C ASP A 679 -15.03 35.19 37.31
N VAL A 680 -16.24 34.66 37.43
CA VAL A 680 -17.24 35.17 38.39
C VAL A 680 -18.02 34.01 39.01
N ASP A 681 -17.65 33.67 40.24
CA ASP A 681 -18.50 33.12 41.30
C ASP A 681 -19.75 32.31 40.86
N SER A 682 -19.58 31.00 40.65
CA SER A 682 -20.66 30.04 40.97
C SER A 682 -20.09 28.67 41.34
N ARG A 683 -19.68 28.57 42.61
CA ARG A 683 -19.63 27.28 43.31
C ARG A 683 -21.05 26.70 43.40
N SER A 684 -21.43 25.83 42.47
CA SER A 684 -22.21 24.61 42.71
C SER A 684 -22.81 24.11 41.40
N GLY A 685 -22.26 23.03 40.87
CA GLY A 685 -22.81 22.37 39.69
C GLY A 685 -22.01 21.13 39.34
N CYS A 686 -21.83 20.23 40.31
CA CYS A 686 -21.41 18.88 40.01
C CYS A 686 -22.43 18.31 39.01
N CYS A 687 -21.98 18.00 37.78
CA CYS A 687 -22.80 17.29 36.83
C CYS A 687 -23.06 15.89 37.40
N ASN A 688 -24.20 15.72 38.06
CA ASN A 688 -24.81 14.40 38.18
C ASN A 688 -25.27 14.02 36.77
N LEU A 689 -24.44 13.26 36.06
CA LEU A 689 -24.75 12.60 34.80
C LEU A 689 -25.60 11.35 35.03
#